data_AF-A0A9P7JEX4-F1
#
_entry.id   AF-A0A9P7JEX4-F1
#
_cell.length_a   1.000
_cell.length_b   1.000
_cell.length_c   1.000
_cell.angle_alpha   90.00
_cell.angle_beta   90.00
_cell.angle_gamma   90.00
#
_symmetry.space_group_name_H-M   'P 1'
#
loop_
_entity.id
_entity.type
_entity.pdbx_description
1 polymer ?
#
loop_
_entity_poly.entity_id
_entity_poly.type
_entity_poly.pdbx_seq_one_letter_code
_entity_poly.pdbx_strand_id
1 'polypeptide(L)'
;MTRLSLGSLYITHLLSARDREDPAIPEWNASTQKQFGQPLKTFPLLRHPISRHFAAKAQASNSEGFLINAKSVAIQPSSATSLYMSCTLSPTWTPDRGTLLEWNTSESASTWKQVTHSLAGPPIASTFFDSQVGLQRLSDRRTFTTFQRSVVTLSVDNTRILSGCQDKIISEWVAPKDALQEKPASIAVSDPKILAINTKTVTIQPSSILNSVSSTIFANRSKAKLEKSLWEDALVDAQRVIELEPSSHVGYQLKHTALHGVHRYSEAIEAFQIMLAKLDSAHGTQIRKLREKYVGPSRAEGVIRKFIDIQLYTAPLRLLNTSSGLLCDREAQISVFKTTAEYKQLLLSIMNHADLSMERIADVVATYFRYVMLSHRWGENEPLLHDIQDKVVYKLKAAGSLVKLQSFCKSARHAGYHWAWVDTCCIDQNNNVELQKSFNSMFVWYHHSALTTVYLSDVPPSAKSGALAKSAWNTRGWTVPEFLASRVILFYQQDWMLYLDDRSPNHKESVEIMHELEDATGIDARVLVAFQPGMRDARQKLQWVSTRVTTVPEDIAYSLFGIFGVALPILYGENAQNALGRLLQEIVARSGDITALDWVGQPSEFNSCLPAHISSYAAPPCSLPYLSEDEIQTAVSSLRHTAAVDQASKFYDRLDNMSAPRFASCRLRLPCIVFPVTEVRRRSGPAQEALFTYGVRADGLDDLSITTEENLIQFSRPRPTRRTFLLVHPWDRRLLELPDIADDAECLGDRPQPESLLDDSDSISDSPGEAELADSESYSRALRLIVRLGQPFGAFLLAQQRGGEYKRIASDHDIIAQVKDVSSAHTMMDIRTLEIL
;
A
#
# COMPACT_ATOMS: atom_id res chain seq x y z
N MET A 1 52.66 -17.80 -36.29
CA MET A 1 52.21 -19.20 -36.50
C MET A 1 53.04 -20.03 -35.53
N THR A 2 52.51 -20.68 -34.50
CA THR A 2 51.42 -21.69 -34.46
C THR A 2 50.58 -21.52 -33.18
N ARG A 3 49.27 -21.76 -33.28
CA ARG A 3 48.27 -21.67 -32.20
C ARG A 3 48.50 -22.73 -31.11
N LEU A 4 48.40 -22.36 -29.84
CA LEU A 4 48.12 -23.27 -28.72
C LEU A 4 46.76 -22.90 -28.12
N SER A 5 45.84 -23.85 -28.12
CA SER A 5 44.49 -23.73 -27.59
C SER A 5 44.50 -23.76 -26.06
N LEU A 6 43.87 -22.75 -25.44
CA LEU A 6 43.49 -22.75 -24.02
C LEU A 6 42.39 -23.78 -23.77
N GLY A 7 42.75 -24.92 -23.16
CA GLY A 7 41.81 -25.90 -22.61
C GLY A 7 41.74 -25.77 -21.10
N SER A 8 40.61 -25.23 -20.61
CA SER A 8 39.99 -25.33 -19.28
C SER A 8 40.85 -25.78 -18.08
N LEU A 9 41.16 -24.83 -17.18
CA LEU A 9 41.50 -25.09 -15.78
C LEU A 9 40.18 -25.22 -14.99
N TYR A 10 39.84 -26.41 -14.48
CA TYR A 10 38.73 -26.59 -13.53
C TYR A 10 39.25 -26.38 -12.10
N ILE A 11 38.85 -25.29 -11.45
CA ILE A 11 39.03 -25.08 -10.01
C ILE A 11 37.73 -25.54 -9.32
N THR A 12 37.78 -26.66 -8.59
CA THR A 12 36.69 -27.09 -7.70
C THR A 12 36.74 -26.29 -6.40
N HIS A 13 35.72 -25.44 -6.18
CA HIS A 13 35.46 -24.82 -4.88
C HIS A 13 34.82 -25.86 -3.94
N LEU A 14 35.46 -26.12 -2.79
CA LEU A 14 34.85 -26.79 -1.64
C LEU A 14 34.06 -25.74 -0.84
N LEU A 15 32.73 -25.75 -0.96
CA LEU A 15 31.83 -24.99 -0.08
C LEU A 15 31.57 -25.82 1.18
N SER A 16 32.06 -25.35 2.32
CA SER A 16 31.65 -25.82 3.64
C SER A 16 30.30 -25.19 3.98
N ALA A 17 29.21 -25.91 3.76
CA ALA A 17 27.89 -25.51 4.27
C ALA A 17 27.81 -25.89 5.76
N ARG A 18 27.86 -24.89 6.65
CA ARG A 18 27.36 -25.01 8.02
C ARG A 18 25.97 -24.40 8.05
N ASP A 19 25.05 -25.16 8.64
CA ASP A 19 23.73 -24.76 9.13
C ASP A 19 22.78 -24.13 8.11
N ARG A 20 22.04 -25.00 7.40
CA ARG A 20 20.64 -24.80 7.00
C ARG A 20 20.06 -26.13 6.52
N GLU A 21 18.89 -26.47 7.05
CA GLU A 21 18.13 -27.66 6.67
C GLU A 21 17.81 -27.68 5.16
N ASP A 22 18.06 -28.85 4.56
CA ASP A 22 17.71 -29.31 3.20
C ASP A 22 17.60 -28.29 2.05
N PRO A 23 18.67 -28.11 1.25
CA PRO A 23 18.54 -27.62 -0.12
C PRO A 23 18.81 -28.73 -1.14
N ALA A 24 17.81 -29.08 -1.94
CA ALA A 24 18.01 -29.87 -3.15
C ALA A 24 18.83 -29.07 -4.19
N ILE A 25 19.80 -29.69 -4.86
CA ILE A 25 20.70 -29.00 -5.82
C ILE A 25 20.11 -29.11 -7.24
N PRO A 26 19.67 -28.01 -7.88
CA PRO A 26 19.14 -28.04 -9.24
C PRO A 26 20.24 -28.01 -10.32
N GLU A 27 20.00 -28.66 -11.46
CA GLU A 27 20.87 -28.54 -12.64
C GLU A 27 20.49 -27.32 -13.49
N TRP A 28 21.50 -26.55 -13.88
CA TRP A 28 21.35 -25.28 -14.59
C TRP A 28 22.04 -25.29 -15.94
N ASN A 29 21.31 -24.88 -16.98
CA ASN A 29 21.93 -24.59 -18.27
C ASN A 29 22.51 -23.17 -18.25
N ALA A 30 23.84 -23.07 -18.17
CA ALA A 30 24.55 -21.79 -18.09
C ALA A 30 24.37 -20.89 -19.33
N SER A 31 23.97 -21.43 -20.48
CA SER A 31 23.80 -20.65 -21.72
C SER A 31 22.42 -20.02 -21.86
N THR A 32 21.37 -20.68 -21.35
CA THR A 32 19.99 -20.20 -21.43
C THR A 32 19.46 -19.66 -20.10
N GLN A 33 20.22 -19.80 -19.01
CA GLN A 33 19.84 -19.47 -17.64
C GLN A 33 18.47 -20.03 -17.24
N LYS A 34 18.17 -21.24 -17.70
CA LYS A 34 16.98 -22.00 -17.30
C LYS A 34 17.41 -23.24 -16.54
N GLN A 35 16.68 -23.54 -15.46
CA GLN A 35 16.78 -24.78 -14.72
C GLN A 35 16.10 -25.91 -15.51
N PHE A 36 16.70 -27.10 -15.51
CA PHE A 36 16.09 -28.28 -16.14
C PHE A 36 16.28 -29.52 -15.25
N GLY A 37 15.25 -30.36 -15.15
CA GLY A 37 15.22 -31.54 -14.28
C GLY A 37 14.66 -31.27 -12.87
N GLN A 38 14.03 -32.29 -12.25
CA GLN A 38 13.51 -32.19 -10.89
C GLN A 38 14.64 -32.21 -9.83
N PRO A 39 14.56 -31.40 -8.77
CA PRO A 39 15.55 -31.41 -7.68
C PRO A 39 15.44 -32.70 -6.85
N LEU A 40 16.55 -33.41 -6.66
CA LEU A 40 16.61 -34.61 -5.80
C LEU A 40 17.36 -34.31 -4.49
N LYS A 41 16.99 -35.01 -3.41
CA LYS A 41 17.55 -34.84 -2.06
C LYS A 41 19.07 -35.05 -2.01
N THR A 42 19.68 -34.45 -1.00
CA THR A 42 21.11 -34.14 -0.83
C THR A 42 22.06 -35.35 -0.96
N PHE A 43 23.08 -35.20 -1.81
CA PHE A 43 24.23 -36.11 -1.91
C PHE A 43 25.55 -35.30 -1.84
N PRO A 44 26.53 -35.70 -1.02
CA PRO A 44 27.73 -34.88 -0.77
C PRO A 44 28.80 -34.92 -1.87
N LEU A 45 28.79 -35.92 -2.78
CA LEU A 45 29.78 -36.06 -3.85
C LEU A 45 29.14 -36.47 -5.19
N LEU A 46 29.46 -35.72 -6.24
CA LEU A 46 28.96 -35.92 -7.60
C LEU A 46 30.14 -35.86 -8.57
N ARG A 47 30.37 -36.91 -9.36
CA ARG A 47 31.41 -36.90 -10.41
C ARG A 47 30.89 -37.40 -11.75
N HIS A 48 31.21 -36.64 -12.79
CA HIS A 48 30.96 -37.03 -14.17
C HIS A 48 32.17 -37.79 -14.75
N PRO A 49 31.95 -38.89 -15.49
CA PRO A 49 32.96 -39.49 -16.33
C PRO A 49 33.31 -38.54 -17.48
N ILE A 50 34.51 -38.70 -18.03
CA ILE A 50 35.03 -37.90 -19.14
C ILE A 50 34.14 -38.05 -20.40
N SER A 51 33.39 -39.15 -20.53
CA SER A 51 32.29 -39.27 -21.50
C SER A 51 30.98 -38.78 -20.87
N ARG A 52 30.37 -37.72 -21.43
CA ARG A 52 29.23 -36.95 -20.89
C ARG A 52 27.88 -37.70 -20.69
N HIS A 53 27.86 -39.03 -20.68
CA HIS A 53 26.63 -39.82 -20.80
C HIS A 53 26.17 -40.53 -19.51
N PHE A 54 27.06 -40.70 -18.52
CA PHE A 54 26.74 -41.36 -17.26
C PHE A 54 27.12 -40.46 -16.08
N ALA A 55 26.53 -40.66 -14.90
CA ALA A 55 26.96 -40.04 -13.65
C ALA A 55 26.90 -41.11 -12.55
N ALA A 56 27.95 -41.23 -11.74
CA ALA A 56 27.96 -42.10 -10.57
C ALA A 56 27.76 -41.26 -9.31
N LYS A 57 26.85 -41.69 -8.43
CA LYS A 57 26.57 -41.06 -7.13
C LYS A 57 26.66 -42.11 -6.02
N ALA A 58 27.28 -41.78 -4.91
CA ALA A 58 27.37 -42.63 -3.72
C ALA A 58 26.70 -41.94 -2.52
N GLN A 59 25.92 -42.70 -1.74
CA GLN A 59 25.26 -42.20 -0.53
C GLN A 59 26.15 -42.47 0.70
N ALA A 60 26.22 -41.51 1.63
CA ALA A 60 27.16 -41.56 2.75
C ALA A 60 26.69 -42.42 3.94
N SER A 61 25.40 -42.77 4.06
CA SER A 61 24.87 -43.45 5.26
C SER A 61 24.67 -44.95 5.10
N ASN A 62 24.40 -45.43 3.88
CA ASN A 62 24.18 -46.83 3.58
C ASN A 62 25.05 -47.13 2.35
N SER A 63 25.92 -48.13 2.43
CA SER A 63 26.98 -48.47 1.46
C SER A 63 26.46 -48.93 0.09
N GLU A 64 25.62 -48.12 -0.56
CA GLU A 64 25.06 -48.35 -1.89
C GLU A 64 25.46 -47.21 -2.86
N GLY A 65 26.09 -47.60 -3.97
CA GLY A 65 26.42 -46.73 -5.09
C GLY A 65 25.41 -46.88 -6.24
N PHE A 66 24.96 -45.75 -6.79
CA PHE A 66 23.99 -45.70 -7.90
C PHE A 66 24.61 -45.07 -9.16
N LEU A 67 24.32 -45.66 -10.32
CA LEU A 67 24.65 -45.10 -11.63
C LEU A 67 23.38 -44.54 -12.28
N ILE A 68 23.46 -43.30 -12.74
CA ILE A 68 22.33 -42.58 -13.35
C ILE A 68 22.70 -42.20 -14.79
N ASN A 69 21.81 -42.52 -15.73
CA ASN A 69 21.92 -42.08 -17.12
C ASN A 69 21.23 -40.73 -17.30
N ALA A 70 22.00 -39.71 -17.68
CA ALA A 70 21.53 -38.33 -17.79
C ALA A 70 20.55 -38.08 -18.96
N LYS A 71 20.41 -39.01 -19.92
CA LYS A 71 19.47 -38.86 -21.05
C LYS A 71 18.08 -39.41 -20.78
N SER A 72 17.93 -40.40 -19.90
CA SER A 72 16.65 -41.10 -19.67
C SER A 72 16.12 -40.98 -18.24
N VAL A 73 16.90 -40.42 -17.30
CA VAL A 73 16.55 -40.33 -15.87
C VAL A 73 16.11 -41.70 -15.31
N ALA A 74 16.83 -42.76 -15.71
CA ALA A 74 16.65 -44.09 -15.15
C ALA A 74 17.79 -44.38 -14.14
N ILE A 75 17.42 -44.81 -12.93
CA ILE A 75 18.36 -45.23 -11.88
C ILE A 75 18.58 -46.73 -12.03
N GLN A 76 19.84 -47.16 -12.22
CA GLN A 76 20.19 -48.59 -12.18
C GLN A 76 20.99 -48.90 -10.90
N PRO A 77 20.56 -49.87 -10.07
CA PRO A 77 21.38 -50.36 -8.98
C PRO A 77 22.60 -51.10 -9.54
N SER A 78 23.78 -50.88 -8.97
CA SER A 78 24.98 -51.61 -9.38
C SER A 78 24.88 -53.07 -8.93
N SER A 79 24.90 -54.00 -9.87
CA SER A 79 24.89 -55.43 -9.59
C SER A 79 26.29 -55.93 -9.27
N ALA A 80 26.82 -55.64 -8.07
CA ALA A 80 27.96 -56.38 -7.51
C ALA A 80 28.14 -56.13 -6.00
N THR A 81 27.78 -57.15 -5.21
CA THR A 81 28.30 -57.48 -3.86
C THR A 81 28.03 -56.52 -2.69
N SER A 82 26.90 -56.80 -2.04
CA SER A 82 26.68 -56.66 -0.59
C SER A 82 27.82 -57.33 0.19
N LEU A 83 28.56 -56.54 1.00
CA LEU A 83 29.00 -56.85 2.37
C LEU A 83 29.95 -55.74 2.86
N TYR A 84 29.78 -55.35 4.12
CA TYR A 84 30.57 -54.44 4.96
C TYR A 84 30.07 -52.99 5.13
N MET A 85 29.82 -52.63 6.40
CA MET A 85 29.52 -51.30 6.93
C MET A 85 30.82 -50.47 6.99
N SER A 86 31.07 -49.59 6.02
CA SER A 86 31.89 -48.38 6.22
C SER A 86 31.76 -47.39 5.06
N CYS A 87 31.97 -46.10 5.34
CA CYS A 87 31.69 -44.97 4.45
C CYS A 87 32.72 -44.82 3.31
N THR A 88 32.24 -44.80 2.06
CA THR A 88 33.04 -44.45 0.86
C THR A 88 33.29 -42.95 0.78
N LEU A 89 34.56 -42.52 0.74
CA LEU A 89 34.91 -41.09 0.76
C LEU A 89 35.35 -40.49 -0.60
N SER A 90 35.81 -41.29 -1.58
CA SER A 90 36.23 -40.72 -2.87
C SER A 90 36.34 -41.73 -4.04
N PRO A 91 35.30 -41.90 -4.87
CA PRO A 91 35.39 -42.67 -6.11
C PRO A 91 36.10 -41.86 -7.22
N THR A 92 37.03 -42.48 -7.95
CA THR A 92 37.71 -41.86 -9.11
C THR A 92 37.78 -42.82 -10.31
N TRP A 93 37.49 -42.30 -11.50
CA TRP A 93 37.53 -43.06 -12.76
C TRP A 93 38.92 -43.06 -13.38
N THR A 94 39.32 -44.20 -13.95
CA THR A 94 40.53 -44.29 -14.76
C THR A 94 40.33 -43.71 -16.18
N PRO A 95 41.38 -43.18 -16.84
CA PRO A 95 41.27 -42.55 -18.16
C PRO A 95 40.83 -43.49 -19.31
N ASP A 96 41.02 -44.80 -19.13
CA ASP A 96 40.68 -45.86 -20.10
C ASP A 96 39.18 -46.23 -20.11
N ARG A 97 38.33 -45.45 -19.44
CA ARG A 97 36.85 -45.52 -19.51
C ARG A 97 36.23 -46.84 -19.06
N GLY A 98 36.82 -47.54 -18.08
CA GLY A 98 36.28 -48.82 -17.61
C GLY A 98 36.16 -48.99 -16.10
N THR A 99 37.08 -48.43 -15.31
CA THR A 99 37.26 -48.88 -13.92
C THR A 99 37.02 -47.74 -12.93
N LEU A 100 36.06 -47.96 -12.02
CA LEU A 100 35.84 -47.12 -10.85
C LEU A 100 36.71 -47.64 -9.70
N LEU A 101 37.63 -46.81 -9.21
CA LEU A 101 38.42 -47.14 -8.03
C LEU A 101 37.71 -46.57 -6.79
N GLU A 102 37.28 -47.47 -5.90
CA GLU A 102 36.71 -47.13 -4.59
C GLU A 102 37.67 -47.53 -3.47
N TRP A 103 37.80 -46.66 -2.47
CA TRP A 103 38.68 -46.85 -1.32
C TRP A 103 37.85 -46.73 -0.04
N ASN A 104 37.86 -47.79 0.77
CA ASN A 104 37.17 -47.87 2.06
C ASN A 104 38.16 -47.78 3.22
N THR A 105 37.74 -47.15 4.31
CA THR A 105 38.46 -47.16 5.59
C THR A 105 38.07 -48.42 6.37
N SER A 106 39.03 -49.26 6.75
CA SER A 106 38.81 -50.35 7.72
C SER A 106 38.90 -49.81 9.17
N GLU A 107 38.13 -50.39 10.09
CA GLU A 107 37.88 -49.94 11.48
C GLU A 107 39.09 -49.81 12.43
N SER A 108 40.34 -49.91 11.97
CA SER A 108 41.49 -49.85 12.88
C SER A 108 42.71 -49.04 12.42
N ALA A 109 42.62 -48.23 11.36
CA ALA A 109 43.69 -47.27 11.02
C ALA A 109 43.20 -46.14 10.11
N SER A 110 43.49 -44.90 10.54
CA SER A 110 43.69 -43.63 9.80
C SER A 110 42.86 -43.30 8.52
N THR A 111 42.41 -42.05 8.44
CA THR A 111 41.48 -41.54 7.41
C THR A 111 42.18 -41.11 6.11
N TRP A 112 41.75 -41.67 4.97
CA TRP A 112 42.19 -41.28 3.63
C TRP A 112 41.41 -40.04 3.16
N LYS A 113 42.08 -38.97 2.70
CA LYS A 113 41.43 -37.68 2.40
C LYS A 113 41.41 -37.27 0.92
N GLN A 114 42.38 -37.67 0.10
CA GLN A 114 42.44 -37.27 -1.31
C GLN A 114 43.29 -38.25 -2.14
N VAL A 115 42.83 -38.54 -3.37
CA VAL A 115 43.55 -39.36 -4.36
C VAL A 115 43.53 -38.65 -5.72
N THR A 116 44.70 -38.51 -6.34
CA THR A 116 44.89 -37.92 -7.68
C THR A 116 45.65 -38.93 -8.56
N HIS A 117 45.34 -38.98 -9.86
CA HIS A 117 45.98 -39.87 -10.84
C HIS A 117 46.56 -39.09 -12.03
N SER A 118 47.51 -39.72 -12.74
CA SER A 118 48.09 -39.18 -13.97
C SER A 118 47.16 -39.32 -15.18
N LEU A 119 47.18 -38.31 -16.07
CA LEU A 119 46.47 -38.30 -17.36
C LEU A 119 47.23 -38.99 -18.50
N ALA A 120 48.54 -39.23 -18.37
CA ALA A 120 49.36 -39.86 -19.42
C ALA A 120 50.50 -40.71 -18.82
N GLY A 121 50.35 -42.04 -18.82
CA GLY A 121 51.36 -42.99 -18.34
C GLY A 121 50.86 -43.89 -17.19
N PRO A 122 51.70 -44.84 -16.70
CA PRO A 122 51.29 -45.83 -15.70
C PRO A 122 50.78 -45.13 -14.43
N PRO A 123 49.67 -45.59 -13.84
CA PRO A 123 48.91 -44.76 -12.92
C PRO A 123 49.63 -44.69 -11.55
N ILE A 124 49.93 -43.46 -11.14
CA ILE A 124 50.49 -43.14 -9.81
C ILE A 124 49.34 -42.58 -8.98
N ALA A 125 49.12 -43.14 -7.80
CA ALA A 125 48.14 -42.65 -6.82
C ALA A 125 48.87 -41.92 -5.68
N SER A 126 48.40 -40.73 -5.32
CA SER A 126 48.84 -40.05 -4.09
C SER A 126 47.87 -40.38 -2.95
N THR A 127 48.39 -40.76 -1.79
CA THR A 127 47.57 -41.10 -0.62
C THR A 127 47.97 -40.28 0.60
N PHE A 128 46.98 -39.81 1.34
CA PHE A 128 47.17 -38.97 2.53
C PHE A 128 47.12 -39.79 3.81
N PHE A 129 48.18 -39.72 4.63
CA PHE A 129 48.27 -40.31 5.96
C PHE A 129 48.86 -39.30 6.93
N ASP A 130 48.13 -38.88 7.98
CA ASP A 130 48.64 -38.04 9.09
C ASP A 130 49.71 -37.00 8.68
N SER A 131 49.29 -36.02 7.87
CA SER A 131 50.12 -34.92 7.39
C SER A 131 51.26 -35.32 6.45
N GLN A 132 51.25 -36.56 5.96
CA GLN A 132 52.15 -37.07 4.93
C GLN A 132 51.40 -37.49 3.66
N VAL A 133 51.96 -37.17 2.50
CA VAL A 133 51.49 -37.66 1.19
C VAL A 133 52.48 -38.70 0.68
N GLY A 134 52.01 -39.93 0.51
CA GLY A 134 52.74 -40.99 -0.16
C GLY A 134 52.39 -41.05 -1.64
N LEU A 135 53.37 -41.18 -2.53
CA LEU A 135 53.15 -41.53 -3.92
C LEU A 135 53.35 -43.02 -4.12
N GLN A 136 52.34 -43.69 -4.67
CA GLN A 136 52.27 -45.13 -4.86
C GLN A 136 52.06 -45.46 -6.34
N ARG A 137 52.82 -46.43 -6.85
CA ARG A 137 52.59 -46.97 -8.20
C ARG A 137 51.47 -48.02 -8.11
N LEU A 138 50.43 -47.89 -8.93
CA LEU A 138 49.23 -48.75 -8.81
C LEU A 138 49.45 -50.18 -9.31
N SER A 139 50.46 -50.42 -10.16
CA SER A 139 50.74 -51.75 -10.71
C SER A 139 51.33 -52.73 -9.67
N ASP A 140 52.10 -52.25 -8.70
CA ASP A 140 52.77 -53.08 -7.67
C ASP A 140 52.46 -52.63 -6.23
N ARG A 141 51.68 -51.55 -6.06
CA ARG A 141 51.31 -50.94 -4.78
C ARG A 141 52.52 -50.58 -3.88
N ARG A 142 53.67 -50.26 -4.46
CA ARG A 142 54.83 -49.78 -3.69
C ARG A 142 54.83 -48.26 -3.55
N THR A 143 55.02 -47.76 -2.32
CA THR A 143 55.21 -46.34 -2.01
C THR A 143 56.68 -45.99 -2.21
N PHE A 144 56.98 -45.08 -3.13
CA PHE A 144 58.36 -44.76 -3.49
C PHE A 144 58.86 -43.43 -2.91
N THR A 145 57.98 -42.54 -2.47
CA THR A 145 58.36 -41.30 -1.77
C THR A 145 57.22 -40.81 -0.88
N THR A 146 57.56 -40.28 0.29
CA THR A 146 56.62 -39.63 1.22
C THR A 146 57.04 -38.17 1.45
N PHE A 147 56.05 -37.28 1.52
CA PHE A 147 56.24 -35.84 1.75
C PHE A 147 55.43 -35.39 2.96
N GLN A 148 55.97 -34.53 3.83
CA GLN A 148 55.18 -33.87 4.89
C GLN A 148 54.47 -32.61 4.34
N ARG A 149 53.34 -32.76 3.65
CA ARG A 149 52.53 -31.65 3.08
C ARG A 149 51.04 -32.01 3.05
N SER A 150 50.13 -31.05 2.90
CA SER A 150 48.68 -31.27 3.08
C SER A 150 47.87 -31.57 1.80
N VAL A 151 48.31 -31.13 0.60
CA VAL A 151 47.64 -31.40 -0.69
C VAL A 151 48.67 -31.54 -1.82
N VAL A 152 48.45 -32.42 -2.80
CA VAL A 152 49.35 -32.65 -3.95
C VAL A 152 48.59 -32.77 -5.28
N THR A 153 49.15 -32.20 -6.35
CA THR A 153 48.71 -32.37 -7.74
C THR A 153 49.90 -32.61 -8.68
N LEU A 154 49.64 -33.23 -9.83
CA LEU A 154 50.64 -33.61 -10.84
C LEU A 154 50.51 -32.74 -12.10
N SER A 155 51.65 -32.39 -12.71
CA SER A 155 51.68 -31.77 -14.03
C SER A 155 51.15 -32.74 -15.11
N VAL A 156 50.57 -32.19 -16.17
CA VAL A 156 49.94 -32.96 -17.28
C VAL A 156 50.93 -33.90 -17.97
N ASP A 157 52.23 -33.56 -17.97
CA ASP A 157 53.33 -34.34 -18.54
C ASP A 157 54.01 -35.28 -17.52
N ASN A 158 53.50 -35.36 -16.29
CA ASN A 158 54.06 -36.08 -15.14
C ASN A 158 55.50 -35.73 -14.74
N THR A 159 56.10 -34.67 -15.28
CA THR A 159 57.50 -34.35 -14.96
C THR A 159 57.65 -33.57 -13.65
N ARG A 160 56.54 -32.98 -13.16
CA ARG A 160 56.53 -32.12 -11.98
C ARG A 160 55.37 -32.43 -11.04
N ILE A 161 55.62 -32.25 -9.76
CA ILE A 161 54.66 -32.41 -8.67
C ILE A 161 54.52 -31.05 -7.99
N LEU A 162 53.29 -30.58 -7.81
CA LEU A 162 52.99 -29.38 -7.03
C LEU A 162 52.36 -29.80 -5.71
N SER A 163 52.91 -29.32 -4.60
CA SER A 163 52.37 -29.56 -3.26
C SER A 163 52.00 -28.24 -2.58
N GLY A 164 50.83 -28.20 -1.96
CA GLY A 164 50.39 -27.09 -1.10
C GLY A 164 50.34 -27.52 0.37
N CYS A 165 50.61 -26.58 1.28
CA CYS A 165 50.36 -26.72 2.71
C CYS A 165 49.48 -25.57 3.25
N GLN A 166 48.95 -25.70 4.47
CA GLN A 166 48.20 -24.65 5.16
C GLN A 166 49.02 -23.37 5.43
N ASP A 167 50.34 -23.44 5.27
CA ASP A 167 51.28 -22.31 5.33
C ASP A 167 51.17 -21.35 4.12
N LYS A 168 50.26 -21.63 3.16
CA LYS A 168 50.03 -20.85 1.92
C LYS A 168 51.25 -20.82 0.97
N ILE A 169 52.22 -21.72 1.14
CA ILE A 169 53.36 -21.88 0.25
C ILE A 169 53.08 -23.05 -0.71
N ILE A 170 53.27 -22.80 -2.00
CA ILE A 170 53.23 -23.84 -3.03
C ILE A 170 54.66 -24.22 -3.37
N SER A 171 54.99 -25.50 -3.22
CA SER A 171 56.31 -26.06 -3.56
C SER A 171 56.22 -26.91 -4.83
N GLU A 172 57.18 -26.73 -5.71
CA GLU A 172 57.32 -27.49 -6.95
C GLU A 172 58.47 -28.50 -6.82
N TRP A 173 58.21 -29.74 -7.22
CA TRP A 173 59.16 -30.85 -7.15
C TRP A 173 59.31 -31.48 -8.54
N VAL A 174 60.53 -31.92 -8.88
CA VAL A 174 60.79 -32.69 -10.10
C VAL A 174 60.53 -34.16 -9.81
N ALA A 175 59.74 -34.83 -10.64
CA ALA A 175 59.47 -36.25 -10.49
C ALA A 175 60.75 -37.08 -10.80
N PRO A 176 61.15 -38.06 -9.96
CA PRO A 176 62.33 -38.88 -10.21
C PRO A 176 62.18 -39.68 -11.52
N LYS A 177 63.18 -39.62 -12.41
CA LYS A 177 63.14 -40.29 -13.73
C LYS A 177 63.04 -41.82 -13.64
N ASP A 178 63.49 -42.41 -12.53
CA ASP A 178 63.48 -43.86 -12.31
C ASP A 178 62.07 -44.43 -12.03
N ALA A 179 61.10 -43.56 -11.67
CA ALA A 179 59.71 -43.95 -11.43
C ALA A 179 58.89 -44.18 -12.72
N LEU A 180 59.47 -43.93 -13.90
CA LEU A 180 58.78 -43.98 -15.20
C LEU A 180 59.20 -45.14 -16.12
N GLN A 181 60.07 -46.06 -15.68
CA GLN A 181 60.42 -47.26 -16.48
C GLN A 181 59.62 -48.51 -16.04
N GLU A 182 59.14 -49.26 -17.04
CA GLU A 182 58.46 -50.56 -16.93
C GLU A 182 59.39 -51.68 -17.41
N LYS A 183 60.21 -52.27 -16.54
CA LYS A 183 60.59 -53.71 -16.54
C LYS A 183 61.65 -54.03 -15.45
N PRO A 184 61.72 -55.29 -14.98
CA PRO A 184 62.45 -55.65 -13.77
C PRO A 184 63.91 -55.98 -14.08
N ALA A 185 64.83 -55.44 -13.29
CA ALA A 185 66.19 -55.97 -13.17
C ALA A 185 66.62 -55.98 -11.70
N SER A 186 67.34 -57.03 -11.36
CA SER A 186 67.70 -57.58 -10.06
C SER A 186 68.56 -56.69 -9.13
N ILE A 187 68.27 -56.82 -7.82
CA ILE A 187 69.17 -56.82 -6.65
C ILE A 187 70.28 -55.76 -6.57
N ALA A 188 70.18 -54.84 -5.59
CA ALA A 188 71.04 -54.78 -4.39
C ALA A 188 70.71 -53.52 -3.56
N VAL A 189 70.54 -53.70 -2.25
CA VAL A 189 70.42 -52.61 -1.27
C VAL A 189 71.78 -51.93 -1.13
N SER A 190 71.85 -50.62 -1.37
CA SER A 190 72.76 -49.76 -0.61
C SER A 190 72.16 -48.35 -0.50
N ASP A 191 72.25 -47.78 0.69
CA ASP A 191 71.56 -46.58 1.17
C ASP A 191 71.59 -45.36 0.24
N PRO A 192 70.45 -44.69 -0.02
CA PRO A 192 70.49 -43.34 -0.57
C PRO A 192 70.80 -42.35 0.55
N LYS A 193 72.09 -42.00 0.66
CA LYS A 193 72.58 -40.78 1.30
C LYS A 193 71.75 -39.58 0.84
N ILE A 194 71.35 -38.78 1.83
CA ILE A 194 70.83 -37.43 1.66
C ILE A 194 71.82 -36.62 0.82
N LEU A 195 71.43 -36.27 -0.40
CA LEU A 195 72.08 -35.23 -1.20
C LEU A 195 71.11 -34.06 -1.32
N ALA A 196 71.28 -33.10 -0.42
CA ALA A 196 70.68 -31.78 -0.53
C ALA A 196 71.19 -31.10 -1.80
N ILE A 197 70.29 -30.75 -2.72
CA ILE A 197 70.62 -29.91 -3.88
C ILE A 197 69.54 -28.83 -4.01
N ASN A 198 69.95 -27.60 -3.69
CA ASN A 198 69.34 -26.29 -3.99
C ASN A 198 67.81 -26.19 -3.88
N THR A 199 67.35 -25.90 -2.67
CA THR A 199 66.14 -25.12 -2.44
C THR A 199 66.29 -23.75 -3.12
N LYS A 200 65.69 -23.57 -4.30
CA LYS A 200 65.24 -22.21 -4.68
C LYS A 200 64.02 -21.91 -3.82
N THR A 201 64.28 -21.34 -2.66
CA THR A 201 63.32 -20.58 -1.88
C THR A 201 62.74 -19.49 -2.79
N VAL A 202 61.53 -19.71 -3.31
CA VAL A 202 60.72 -18.60 -3.84
C VAL A 202 60.11 -17.91 -2.63
N THR A 203 60.95 -17.11 -1.98
CA THR A 203 60.50 -16.06 -1.07
C THR A 203 59.82 -15.03 -1.95
N ILE A 204 58.49 -14.91 -1.89
CA ILE A 204 57.79 -13.78 -2.50
C ILE A 204 58.09 -12.56 -1.63
N GLN A 205 59.26 -11.95 -1.86
CA GLN A 205 59.54 -10.57 -1.48
C GLN A 205 58.91 -9.67 -2.56
N PRO A 206 58.17 -8.62 -2.18
CA PRO A 206 57.49 -7.75 -3.14
C PRO A 206 58.49 -6.73 -3.69
N SER A 207 59.37 -7.13 -4.60
CA SER A 207 60.10 -6.21 -5.49
C SER A 207 61.16 -6.96 -6.28
N SER A 208 60.87 -7.31 -7.53
CA SER A 208 61.76 -7.08 -8.68
C SER A 208 61.25 -7.82 -9.93
N ILE A 209 60.97 -7.01 -10.97
CA ILE A 209 60.88 -7.36 -12.39
C ILE A 209 59.55 -7.97 -12.87
N LEU A 210 58.57 -7.07 -13.02
CA LEU A 210 57.92 -6.80 -14.30
C LEU A 210 57.54 -5.31 -14.31
N ASN A 211 58.48 -4.48 -14.76
CA ASN A 211 58.28 -3.05 -15.02
C ASN A 211 57.41 -2.82 -16.26
N SER A 212 56.22 -3.42 -16.29
CA SER A 212 55.11 -2.89 -17.06
C SER A 212 53.99 -2.68 -16.05
N VAL A 213 53.78 -1.43 -15.64
CA VAL A 213 52.71 -1.01 -14.75
C VAL A 213 51.39 -1.23 -15.50
N SER A 214 50.91 -2.48 -15.53
CA SER A 214 49.73 -2.84 -16.30
C SER A 214 48.48 -2.47 -15.49
N SER A 215 47.64 -1.64 -16.09
CA SER A 215 46.30 -1.27 -15.62
C SER A 215 45.49 -2.49 -15.13
N THR A 216 45.65 -3.64 -15.80
CA THR A 216 44.94 -4.89 -15.50
C THR A 216 45.25 -5.47 -14.11
N ILE A 217 46.48 -5.31 -13.60
CA ILE A 217 46.85 -5.81 -12.26
C ILE A 217 46.13 -5.01 -11.20
N PHE A 218 46.11 -3.68 -11.34
CA PHE A 218 45.38 -2.80 -10.43
C PHE A 218 43.87 -3.01 -10.52
N ALA A 219 43.33 -3.24 -11.72
CA ALA A 219 41.91 -3.52 -11.92
C ALA A 219 41.48 -4.82 -11.23
N ASN A 220 42.25 -5.91 -11.40
CA ASN A 220 41.97 -7.19 -10.75
C ASN A 220 42.11 -7.10 -9.23
N ARG A 221 43.12 -6.36 -8.74
CA ARG A 221 43.31 -6.13 -7.30
C ARG A 221 42.18 -5.30 -6.69
N SER A 222 41.75 -4.23 -7.38
CA SER A 222 40.59 -3.43 -6.98
C SER A 222 39.34 -4.30 -6.89
N LYS A 223 39.05 -5.12 -7.91
CA LYS A 223 37.92 -6.04 -7.90
C LYS A 223 37.95 -7.02 -6.72
N ALA A 224 39.10 -7.64 -6.45
CA ALA A 224 39.26 -8.54 -5.31
C ALA A 224 39.08 -7.84 -3.95
N LYS A 225 39.42 -6.55 -3.86
CA LYS A 225 39.17 -5.73 -2.66
C LYS A 225 37.71 -5.33 -2.51
N LEU A 226 37.01 -5.00 -3.61
CA LEU A 226 35.57 -4.76 -3.62
C LEU A 226 34.79 -5.98 -3.13
N GLU A 227 35.17 -7.19 -3.57
CA GLU A 227 34.57 -8.45 -3.12
C GLU A 227 34.80 -8.72 -1.61
N LYS A 228 35.83 -8.12 -1.02
CA LYS A 228 36.13 -8.19 0.42
C LYS A 228 35.59 -7.01 1.22
N SER A 229 34.79 -6.13 0.60
CA SER A 229 34.28 -4.90 1.21
C SER A 229 35.38 -3.93 1.69
N LEU A 230 36.59 -4.00 1.12
CA LEU A 230 37.69 -3.07 1.39
C LEU A 230 37.61 -1.87 0.43
N TRP A 231 36.59 -1.05 0.62
CA TRP A 231 36.16 -0.04 -0.36
C TRP A 231 37.20 1.07 -0.59
N GLU A 232 37.82 1.59 0.47
CA GLU A 232 38.83 2.66 0.38
C GLU A 232 40.10 2.17 -0.34
N ASP A 233 40.57 0.98 0.02
CA ASP A 233 41.72 0.35 -0.65
C ASP A 233 41.43 0.01 -2.11
N ALA A 234 40.18 -0.34 -2.43
CA ALA A 234 39.74 -0.59 -3.79
C ALA A 234 39.67 0.72 -4.61
N LEU A 235 39.30 1.82 -3.97
CA LEU A 235 39.25 3.16 -4.57
C LEU A 235 40.65 3.64 -4.99
N VAL A 236 41.66 3.42 -4.13
CA VAL A 236 43.06 3.75 -4.46
C VAL A 236 43.52 2.99 -5.71
N ASP A 237 43.22 1.70 -5.79
CA ASP A 237 43.57 0.89 -6.95
C ASP A 237 42.80 1.31 -8.20
N ALA A 238 41.52 1.64 -8.07
CA ALA A 238 40.70 2.15 -9.18
C ALA A 238 41.23 3.49 -9.73
N GLN A 239 41.66 4.39 -8.85
CA GLN A 239 42.27 5.67 -9.25
C GLN A 239 43.58 5.42 -10.00
N ARG A 240 44.38 4.44 -9.58
CA ARG A 240 45.61 4.05 -10.29
C ARG A 240 45.32 3.45 -11.67
N VAL A 241 44.22 2.72 -11.85
CA VAL A 241 43.77 2.26 -13.18
C VAL A 241 43.45 3.45 -14.09
N ILE A 242 42.74 4.46 -13.57
CA ILE A 242 42.37 5.66 -14.33
C ILE A 242 43.63 6.47 -14.72
N GLU A 243 44.63 6.57 -13.83
CA GLU A 243 45.91 7.24 -14.14
C GLU A 243 46.68 6.55 -15.27
N LEU A 244 46.63 5.21 -15.34
CA LEU A 244 47.33 4.42 -16.35
C LEU A 244 46.57 4.35 -17.68
N GLU A 245 45.23 4.27 -17.62
CA GLU A 245 44.35 4.21 -18.79
C GLU A 245 43.14 5.15 -18.65
N PRO A 246 43.30 6.45 -18.92
CA PRO A 246 42.21 7.44 -18.79
C PRO A 246 41.03 7.22 -19.77
N SER A 247 41.26 6.49 -20.86
CA SER A 247 40.23 6.18 -21.87
C SER A 247 39.40 4.94 -21.52
N SER A 248 39.83 4.14 -20.55
CA SER A 248 39.19 2.87 -20.20
C SER A 248 38.00 3.08 -19.25
N HIS A 249 36.83 2.53 -19.60
CA HIS A 249 35.64 2.56 -18.75
C HIS A 249 35.80 1.76 -17.45
N VAL A 250 36.70 0.76 -17.43
CA VAL A 250 36.89 -0.17 -16.30
C VAL A 250 37.37 0.54 -15.04
N GLY A 251 38.28 1.50 -15.18
CA GLY A 251 38.77 2.29 -14.04
C GLY A 251 37.66 3.10 -13.39
N TYR A 252 36.81 3.75 -14.20
CA TYR A 252 35.66 4.52 -13.71
C TYR A 252 34.57 3.63 -13.11
N GLN A 253 34.35 2.44 -13.67
CA GLN A 253 33.43 1.45 -13.10
C GLN A 253 33.88 1.02 -11.69
N LEU A 254 35.15 0.66 -11.53
CA LEU A 254 35.71 0.26 -10.24
C LEU A 254 35.67 1.41 -9.23
N LYS A 255 35.97 2.63 -9.68
CA LYS A 255 35.87 3.85 -8.87
C LYS A 255 34.44 4.10 -8.39
N HIS A 256 33.47 3.98 -9.29
CA HIS A 256 32.05 4.08 -8.95
C HIS A 256 31.64 3.06 -7.88
N THR A 257 31.96 1.77 -8.08
CA THR A 257 31.59 0.71 -7.13
C THR A 257 32.25 0.90 -5.77
N ALA A 258 33.51 1.32 -5.75
CA ALA A 258 34.22 1.65 -4.51
C ALA A 258 33.56 2.83 -3.78
N LEU A 259 33.29 3.94 -4.48
CA LEU A 259 32.65 5.13 -3.91
C LEU A 259 31.22 4.84 -3.41
N HIS A 260 30.47 4.00 -4.12
CA HIS A 260 29.16 3.52 -3.67
C HIS A 260 29.28 2.73 -2.35
N GLY A 261 30.28 1.86 -2.23
CA GLY A 261 30.56 1.11 -0.99
C GLY A 261 30.98 1.99 0.20
N VAL A 262 31.67 3.11 -0.04
CA VAL A 262 32.03 4.11 1.00
C VAL A 262 30.88 5.10 1.28
N HIS A 263 29.72 4.96 0.64
CA HIS A 263 28.59 5.90 0.74
C HIS A 263 28.88 7.33 0.25
N ARG A 264 29.91 7.51 -0.59
CA ARG A 264 30.24 8.79 -1.26
C ARG A 264 29.44 8.93 -2.56
N TYR A 265 28.11 8.97 -2.44
CA TYR A 265 27.21 8.81 -3.58
C TYR A 265 27.32 9.92 -4.63
N SER A 266 27.55 11.17 -4.23
CA SER A 266 27.73 12.28 -5.18
C SER A 266 28.89 12.03 -6.14
N GLU A 267 30.05 11.66 -5.61
CA GLU A 267 31.23 11.34 -6.42
C GLU A 267 31.05 10.04 -7.22
N ALA A 268 30.30 9.08 -6.67
CA ALA A 268 29.96 7.84 -7.38
C ALA A 268 29.08 8.12 -8.62
N ILE A 269 28.16 9.10 -8.55
CA ILE A 269 27.33 9.53 -9.68
C ILE A 269 28.21 10.16 -10.78
N GLU A 270 29.13 11.05 -10.40
CA GLU A 270 30.07 11.68 -11.34
C GLU A 270 30.98 10.65 -12.02
N ALA A 271 31.55 9.72 -11.25
CA ALA A 271 32.37 8.65 -11.79
C ALA A 271 31.58 7.77 -12.78
N PHE A 272 30.29 7.50 -12.48
CA PHE A 272 29.42 6.74 -13.37
C PHE A 272 29.06 7.50 -14.66
N GLN A 273 28.81 8.81 -14.56
CA GLN A 273 28.58 9.64 -15.75
C GLN A 273 29.78 9.62 -16.69
N ILE A 274 31.00 9.73 -16.13
CA ILE A 274 32.23 9.62 -16.92
C ILE A 274 32.35 8.22 -17.53
N MET A 275 32.05 7.16 -16.76
CA MET A 275 32.03 5.77 -17.27
C MET A 275 31.09 5.62 -18.48
N LEU A 276 29.86 6.14 -18.40
CA LEU A 276 28.90 6.10 -19.50
C LEU A 276 29.41 6.86 -20.73
N ALA A 277 29.96 8.06 -20.54
CA ALA A 277 30.51 8.85 -21.64
C ALA A 277 31.66 8.12 -22.36
N LYS A 278 32.51 7.39 -21.61
CA LYS A 278 33.56 6.54 -22.19
C LYS A 278 32.99 5.35 -22.96
N LEU A 279 31.96 4.69 -22.42
CA LEU A 279 31.26 3.60 -23.11
C LEU A 279 30.59 4.06 -24.41
N ASP A 280 30.00 5.25 -24.41
CA ASP A 280 29.34 5.84 -25.59
C ASP A 280 30.36 6.23 -26.69
N SER A 281 31.58 6.63 -26.29
CA SER A 281 32.67 6.96 -27.22
C SER A 281 33.40 5.75 -27.83
N ALA A 282 33.20 4.55 -27.28
CA ALA A 282 33.99 3.38 -27.63
C ALA A 282 33.33 2.54 -28.74
N HIS A 283 34.13 2.13 -29.73
CA HIS A 283 33.65 1.37 -30.89
C HIS A 283 33.73 -0.14 -30.65
N GLY A 284 32.61 -0.85 -30.83
CA GLY A 284 32.57 -2.33 -30.78
C GLY A 284 31.21 -2.89 -30.37
N THR A 285 30.77 -3.97 -31.02
CA THR A 285 29.48 -4.64 -30.76
C THR A 285 29.35 -5.14 -29.32
N GLN A 286 30.45 -5.60 -28.70
CA GLN A 286 30.47 -6.03 -27.30
C GLN A 286 30.23 -4.86 -26.32
N ILE A 287 30.82 -3.69 -26.60
CA ILE A 287 30.73 -2.49 -25.75
C ILE A 287 29.33 -1.87 -25.87
N ARG A 288 28.74 -1.89 -27.08
CA ARG A 288 27.35 -1.46 -27.29
C ARG A 288 26.36 -2.31 -26.48
N LYS A 289 26.52 -3.64 -26.47
CA LYS A 289 25.72 -4.54 -25.63
C LYS A 289 25.92 -4.31 -24.13
N LEU A 290 27.12 -3.91 -23.70
CA LEU A 290 27.37 -3.53 -22.30
C LEU A 290 26.70 -2.20 -21.96
N ARG A 291 26.72 -1.23 -22.87
CA ARG A 291 26.08 0.07 -22.69
C ARG A 291 24.55 -0.02 -22.57
N GLU A 292 23.94 -0.95 -23.30
CA GLU A 292 22.50 -1.24 -23.24
C GLU A 292 22.03 -1.72 -21.85
N LYS A 293 22.93 -2.21 -20.99
CA LYS A 293 22.58 -2.63 -19.62
C LYS A 293 22.39 -1.48 -18.64
N TYR A 294 22.92 -0.30 -18.96
CA TYR A 294 22.93 0.84 -18.03
C TYR A 294 21.96 1.94 -18.47
N VAL A 295 21.31 2.55 -17.48
CA VAL A 295 20.38 3.66 -17.70
C VAL A 295 21.13 4.98 -17.50
N GLY A 296 20.90 5.94 -18.39
CA GLY A 296 21.45 7.29 -18.24
C GLY A 296 20.84 8.04 -17.05
N PRO A 297 21.58 8.94 -16.38
CA PRO A 297 21.08 9.65 -15.20
C PRO A 297 19.76 10.38 -15.46
N SER A 298 19.61 11.10 -16.57
CA SER A 298 18.39 11.82 -16.91
C SER A 298 17.16 10.92 -17.01
N ARG A 299 17.31 9.72 -17.58
CA ARG A 299 16.23 8.72 -17.66
C ARG A 299 15.91 8.15 -16.28
N ALA A 300 16.92 7.88 -15.46
CA ALA A 300 16.73 7.40 -14.09
C ALA A 300 16.03 8.46 -13.21
N GLU A 301 16.44 9.73 -13.29
CA GLU A 301 15.75 10.86 -12.65
C GLU A 301 14.30 10.98 -13.13
N GLY A 302 14.05 10.82 -14.43
CA GLY A 302 12.70 10.83 -14.99
C GLY A 302 11.81 9.71 -14.44
N VAL A 303 12.37 8.53 -14.15
CA VAL A 303 11.62 7.44 -13.48
C VAL A 303 11.26 7.84 -12.07
N ILE A 304 12.22 8.29 -11.25
CA ILE A 304 11.96 8.72 -9.86
C ILE A 304 10.95 9.88 -9.84
N ARG A 305 11.10 10.85 -10.75
CA ARG A 305 10.22 12.01 -10.85
C ARG A 305 8.76 11.63 -11.06
N LYS A 306 8.47 10.60 -11.87
CA LYS A 306 7.09 10.12 -12.04
C LYS A 306 6.46 9.65 -10.72
N PHE A 307 7.20 8.91 -9.90
CA PHE A 307 6.71 8.47 -8.58
C PHE A 307 6.53 9.64 -7.62
N ILE A 308 7.44 10.60 -7.65
CA ILE A 308 7.32 11.84 -6.86
C ILE A 308 6.06 12.59 -7.26
N ASP A 309 5.82 12.77 -8.56
CA ASP A 309 4.66 13.52 -9.05
C ASP A 309 3.34 12.82 -8.66
N ILE A 310 3.29 11.48 -8.70
CA ILE A 310 2.15 10.69 -8.19
C ILE A 310 1.95 10.93 -6.69
N GLN A 311 3.01 10.83 -5.89
CA GLN A 311 2.95 11.02 -4.44
C GLN A 311 2.53 12.44 -4.05
N LEU A 312 2.99 13.46 -4.78
CA LEU A 312 2.67 14.86 -4.51
C LEU A 312 1.33 15.29 -5.11
N TYR A 313 0.70 14.50 -5.98
CA TYR A 313 -0.60 14.84 -6.58
C TYR A 313 -1.68 15.04 -5.51
N THR A 314 -1.75 14.11 -4.55
CA THR A 314 -2.70 14.13 -3.42
C THR A 314 -2.16 14.84 -2.17
N ALA A 315 -0.98 15.46 -2.25
CA ALA A 315 -0.38 16.20 -1.14
C ALA A 315 -0.74 17.70 -1.19
N PRO A 316 -0.68 18.39 -0.04
CA PRO A 316 -0.82 19.85 0.01
C PRO A 316 0.16 20.58 -0.91
N LEU A 317 -0.19 21.82 -1.24
CA LEU A 317 0.61 22.65 -2.15
C LEU A 317 1.95 23.06 -1.52
N ARG A 318 1.96 23.26 -0.20
CA ARG A 318 3.12 23.66 0.59
C ARG A 318 3.15 22.90 1.90
N LEU A 319 4.36 22.58 2.36
CA LEU A 319 4.63 21.85 3.60
C LEU A 319 5.82 22.47 4.32
N LEU A 320 5.82 22.41 5.64
CA LEU A 320 6.95 22.79 6.46
C LEU A 320 7.95 21.64 6.53
N ASN A 321 9.21 21.93 6.23
CA ASN A 321 10.30 21.00 6.50
C ASN A 321 10.58 21.00 8.01
N THR A 322 10.32 19.88 8.69
CA THR A 322 10.41 19.76 10.15
C THR A 322 11.86 19.91 10.66
N SER A 323 12.86 19.63 9.83
CA SER A 323 14.26 19.71 10.23
C SER A 323 14.84 21.12 10.12
N SER A 324 14.54 21.82 9.02
CA SER A 324 15.03 23.18 8.76
C SER A 324 14.09 24.27 9.29
N GLY A 325 12.79 23.97 9.45
CA GLY A 325 11.76 24.94 9.82
C GLY A 325 11.39 25.90 8.68
N LEU A 326 11.71 25.56 7.42
CA LEU A 326 11.37 26.34 6.24
C LEU A 326 10.06 25.85 5.62
N LEU A 327 9.27 26.77 5.08
CA LEU A 327 8.13 26.44 4.24
C LEU A 327 8.62 26.08 2.84
N CYS A 328 8.14 24.95 2.30
CA CYS A 328 8.58 24.41 1.02
C CYS A 328 7.37 24.14 0.12
N ASP A 329 7.39 24.72 -1.08
CA ASP A 329 6.54 24.27 -2.17
C ASP A 329 6.98 22.90 -2.70
N ARG A 330 6.25 22.36 -3.69
CA ARG A 330 6.55 21.04 -4.26
C ARG A 330 7.95 20.95 -4.86
N GLU A 331 8.44 21.97 -5.56
CA GLU A 331 9.78 21.92 -6.15
C GLU A 331 10.89 22.02 -5.09
N ALA A 332 10.69 22.84 -4.06
CA ALA A 332 11.58 22.91 -2.92
C ALA A 332 11.66 21.56 -2.18
N GLN A 333 10.52 20.87 -1.98
CA GLN A 333 10.51 19.53 -1.38
C GLN A 333 11.34 18.53 -2.22
N ILE A 334 11.18 18.55 -3.54
CA ILE A 334 11.92 17.69 -4.46
C ILE A 334 13.41 18.04 -4.46
N SER A 335 13.75 19.32 -4.45
CA SER A 335 15.14 19.78 -4.36
C SER A 335 15.81 19.27 -3.10
N VAL A 336 15.14 19.37 -1.94
CA VAL A 336 15.64 18.81 -0.68
C VAL A 336 15.82 17.29 -0.79
N PHE A 337 14.84 16.57 -1.34
CA PHE A 337 14.95 15.11 -1.54
C PHE A 337 16.16 14.73 -2.39
N LYS A 338 16.45 15.46 -3.47
CA LYS A 338 17.61 15.20 -4.34
C LYS A 338 18.95 15.29 -3.62
N THR A 339 19.04 16.06 -2.54
CA THR A 339 20.28 16.20 -1.75
C THR A 339 20.53 15.00 -0.83
N THR A 340 19.50 14.22 -0.51
CA THR A 340 19.55 13.11 0.44
C THR A 340 20.39 11.94 -0.05
N ALA A 341 20.88 11.12 0.88
CA ALA A 341 21.65 9.92 0.55
C ALA A 341 20.76 8.87 -0.12
N GLU A 342 19.51 8.77 0.32
CA GLU A 342 18.48 7.85 -0.14
C GLU A 342 18.17 8.07 -1.62
N TYR A 343 17.96 9.33 -2.03
CA TYR A 343 17.75 9.66 -3.44
C TYR A 343 18.96 9.29 -4.29
N LYS A 344 20.17 9.64 -3.84
CA LYS A 344 21.41 9.37 -4.60
C LYS A 344 21.66 7.86 -4.73
N GLN A 345 21.38 7.09 -3.68
CA GLN A 345 21.45 5.64 -3.71
C GLN A 345 20.42 5.06 -4.68
N LEU A 346 19.18 5.54 -4.64
CA LEU A 346 18.12 5.12 -5.55
C LEU A 346 18.49 5.39 -7.01
N LEU A 347 19.01 6.59 -7.29
CA LEU A 347 19.46 7.01 -8.60
C LEU A 347 20.57 6.07 -9.14
N LEU A 348 21.60 5.82 -8.32
CA LEU A 348 22.69 4.90 -8.69
C LEU A 348 22.21 3.47 -8.91
N SER A 349 21.24 3.01 -8.12
CA SER A 349 20.65 1.69 -8.26
C SER A 349 19.98 1.54 -9.63
N ILE A 350 19.15 2.51 -10.04
CA ILE A 350 18.44 2.50 -11.33
C ILE A 350 19.42 2.61 -12.50
N MET A 351 20.49 3.40 -12.33
CA MET A 351 21.54 3.52 -13.33
C MET A 351 22.28 2.20 -13.58
N ASN A 352 22.49 1.40 -12.53
CA ASN A 352 23.16 0.09 -12.60
C ASN A 352 22.27 -1.06 -13.10
N HIS A 353 20.97 -1.02 -12.80
CA HIS A 353 20.03 -2.08 -13.14
C HIS A 353 18.73 -1.48 -13.69
N ALA A 354 18.46 -1.72 -14.98
CA ALA A 354 17.22 -1.27 -15.63
C ALA A 354 15.95 -1.92 -15.01
N ASP A 355 16.09 -3.12 -14.44
CA ASP A 355 14.98 -3.93 -13.90
C ASP A 355 14.77 -3.72 -12.39
N LEU A 356 15.06 -2.54 -11.84
CA LEU A 356 14.77 -2.30 -10.42
C LEU A 356 13.30 -2.56 -10.12
N SER A 357 13.01 -3.17 -8.97
CA SER A 357 11.63 -3.27 -8.50
C SER A 357 11.08 -1.85 -8.33
N MET A 358 10.08 -1.53 -9.16
CA MET A 358 9.28 -0.31 -9.09
C MET A 358 8.72 -0.08 -7.68
N GLU A 359 8.52 -1.16 -6.91
CA GLU A 359 8.06 -1.13 -5.53
C GLU A 359 9.07 -0.44 -4.61
N ARG A 360 10.39 -0.65 -4.80
CA ARG A 360 11.40 0.00 -3.96
C ARG A 360 11.45 1.51 -4.20
N ILE A 361 11.28 1.94 -5.46
CA ILE A 361 11.20 3.37 -5.80
C ILE A 361 9.96 3.97 -5.15
N ALA A 362 8.82 3.30 -5.29
CA ALA A 362 7.56 3.73 -4.69
C ALA A 362 7.68 3.85 -3.15
N ASP A 363 8.26 2.85 -2.49
CA ASP A 363 8.40 2.81 -1.02
C ASP A 363 9.29 3.93 -0.47
N VAL A 364 10.46 4.15 -1.09
CA VAL A 364 11.38 5.23 -0.67
C VAL A 364 10.76 6.60 -0.88
N VAL A 365 10.13 6.81 -2.04
CA VAL A 365 9.45 8.08 -2.35
C VAL A 365 8.26 8.28 -1.40
N ALA A 366 7.39 7.29 -1.25
CA ALA A 366 6.25 7.37 -0.33
C ALA A 366 6.72 7.70 1.09
N THR A 367 7.68 6.95 1.62
CA THR A 367 8.23 7.15 2.98
C THR A 367 8.80 8.55 3.18
N TYR A 368 9.54 9.07 2.20
CA TYR A 368 10.15 10.40 2.31
C TYR A 368 9.14 11.54 2.28
N PHE A 369 8.12 11.44 1.43
CA PHE A 369 7.10 12.48 1.24
C PHE A 369 5.88 12.32 2.14
N ARG A 370 5.88 11.35 3.07
CA ARG A 370 4.89 11.29 4.15
C ARG A 370 4.90 12.59 4.96
N TYR A 371 3.70 13.09 5.26
CA TYR A 371 3.52 14.34 5.98
C TYR A 371 2.57 14.17 7.17
N VAL A 372 2.76 15.03 8.16
CA VAL A 372 1.93 15.10 9.37
C VAL A 372 1.02 16.32 9.28
N MET A 373 -0.24 16.14 9.63
CA MET A 373 -1.26 17.19 9.68
C MET A 373 -1.48 17.67 11.11
N LEU A 374 -1.66 18.97 11.31
CA LEU A 374 -2.13 19.52 12.58
C LEU A 374 -3.65 19.73 12.51
N SER A 375 -4.37 19.19 13.48
CA SER A 375 -5.76 19.55 13.77
C SER A 375 -5.75 20.34 15.07
N HIS A 376 -6.26 21.56 15.06
CA HIS A 376 -6.23 22.42 16.24
C HIS A 376 -7.38 23.42 16.27
N ARG A 377 -7.50 24.15 17.39
CA ARG A 377 -8.22 25.41 17.44
C ARG A 377 -7.27 26.57 17.16
N TRP A 378 -7.70 27.51 16.32
CA TRP A 378 -6.99 28.78 16.14
C TRP A 378 -7.02 29.56 17.45
N GLY A 379 -5.85 29.89 17.99
CA GLY A 379 -5.67 30.80 19.12
C GLY A 379 -5.52 32.25 18.65
N GLU A 380 -5.20 33.12 19.60
CA GLU A 380 -4.90 34.52 19.28
C GLU A 380 -3.53 34.62 18.58
N ASN A 381 -3.47 35.41 17.50
CA ASN A 381 -2.26 35.68 16.71
C ASN A 381 -1.61 34.44 16.07
N GLU A 382 -2.38 33.51 15.49
CA GLU A 382 -1.80 32.39 14.71
C GLU A 382 -0.85 32.88 13.62
N PRO A 383 0.31 32.22 13.41
CA PRO A 383 1.20 32.58 12.33
C PRO A 383 0.49 32.33 10.99
N LEU A 384 0.46 33.36 10.16
CA LEU A 384 -0.04 33.29 8.79
C LEU A 384 1.11 33.00 7.82
N LEU A 385 0.77 32.72 6.57
CA LEU A 385 1.76 32.44 5.52
C LEU A 385 2.84 33.53 5.44
N HIS A 386 2.45 34.80 5.35
CA HIS A 386 3.38 35.92 5.20
C HIS A 386 4.28 36.14 6.43
N ASP A 387 3.88 35.64 7.61
CA ASP A 387 4.68 35.73 8.83
C ASP A 387 5.90 34.81 8.78
N ILE A 388 5.77 33.66 8.10
CA ILE A 388 6.79 32.61 8.06
C ILE A 388 7.45 32.43 6.69
N GLN A 389 6.90 33.03 5.64
CA GLN A 389 7.45 32.95 4.30
C GLN A 389 8.90 33.45 4.28
N ASP A 390 9.78 32.66 3.68
CA ASP A 390 11.23 32.88 3.59
C ASP A 390 11.95 33.02 4.95
N LYS A 391 11.29 32.63 6.06
CA LYS A 391 11.85 32.66 7.40
C LYS A 391 11.97 31.25 7.97
N VAL A 392 13.00 31.05 8.78
CA VAL A 392 13.19 29.81 9.54
C VAL A 392 12.34 29.89 10.81
N VAL A 393 11.31 29.05 10.92
CA VAL A 393 10.37 29.03 12.05
C VAL A 393 11.09 28.94 13.40
N TYR A 394 12.19 28.18 13.49
CA TYR A 394 12.99 28.03 14.72
C TYR A 394 13.82 29.26 15.11
N LYS A 395 14.02 30.22 14.20
CA LYS A 395 14.73 31.48 14.47
C LYS A 395 13.80 32.62 14.87
N LEU A 396 12.49 32.44 14.70
CA LEU A 396 11.50 33.42 15.10
C LEU A 396 11.35 33.44 16.62
N LYS A 397 11.04 34.62 17.18
CA LYS A 397 10.89 34.81 18.63
C LYS A 397 9.74 33.96 19.15
N ALA A 398 10.06 32.98 19.99
CA ALA A 398 9.08 32.10 20.62
C ALA A 398 8.11 32.90 21.50
N ALA A 399 6.88 33.12 21.02
CA ALA A 399 5.80 33.75 21.74
C ALA A 399 4.44 33.24 21.22
N GLY A 400 3.51 32.99 22.14
CA GLY A 400 2.13 32.61 21.81
C GLY A 400 2.02 31.40 20.87
N SER A 401 1.17 31.52 19.85
CA SER A 401 0.89 30.53 18.80
C SER A 401 2.13 30.04 18.04
N LEU A 402 3.20 30.82 17.96
CA LEU A 402 4.43 30.41 17.29
C LEU A 402 5.14 29.27 18.04
N VAL A 403 5.00 29.22 19.36
CA VAL A 403 5.49 28.09 20.18
C VAL A 403 4.74 26.82 19.80
N LYS A 404 3.42 26.92 19.58
CA LYS A 404 2.60 25.79 19.12
C LYS A 404 3.12 25.25 17.78
N LEU A 405 3.40 26.13 16.81
CA LEU A 405 3.95 25.73 15.51
C LEU A 405 5.34 25.07 15.65
N GLN A 406 6.22 25.65 16.45
CA GLN A 406 7.56 25.12 16.71
C GLN A 406 7.50 23.74 17.40
N SER A 407 6.63 23.59 18.39
CA SER A 407 6.43 22.32 19.10
C SER A 407 5.83 21.26 18.18
N PHE A 408 4.86 21.61 17.35
CA PHE A 408 4.32 20.70 16.34
C PHE A 408 5.42 20.17 15.40
N CYS A 409 6.24 21.07 14.84
CA CYS A 409 7.34 20.66 13.95
C CYS A 409 8.36 19.76 14.65
N LYS A 410 8.65 20.03 15.94
CA LYS A 410 9.53 19.18 16.76
C LYS A 410 8.92 17.80 17.00
N SER A 411 7.63 17.73 17.34
CA SER A 411 6.91 16.46 17.54
C SER A 411 6.88 15.62 16.27
N ALA A 412 6.56 16.24 15.13
CA ALA A 412 6.58 15.57 13.82
C ALA A 412 7.99 15.04 13.47
N ARG A 413 9.04 15.82 13.75
CA ARG A 413 10.44 15.40 13.56
C ARG A 413 10.83 14.23 14.47
N HIS A 414 10.44 14.26 15.74
CA HIS A 414 10.71 13.16 16.67
C HIS A 414 10.00 11.86 16.27
N ALA A 415 8.83 11.98 15.64
CA ALA A 415 8.12 10.85 15.04
C ALA A 415 8.70 10.38 13.68
N GLY A 416 9.80 11.00 13.21
CA GLY A 416 10.51 10.59 11.99
C GLY A 416 9.99 11.21 10.70
N TYR A 417 9.09 12.19 10.77
CA TYR A 417 8.52 12.83 9.58
C TYR A 417 9.29 14.08 9.16
N HIS A 418 9.53 14.21 7.85
CA HIS A 418 10.24 15.35 7.26
C HIS A 418 9.31 16.54 6.99
N TRP A 419 8.01 16.28 6.85
CA TRP A 419 7.03 17.25 6.38
C TRP A 419 5.87 17.40 7.35
N ALA A 420 5.50 18.65 7.61
CA ALA A 420 4.40 19.02 8.48
C ALA A 420 3.49 20.02 7.77
N TRP A 421 2.19 19.97 8.04
CA TRP A 421 1.20 20.87 7.46
C TRP A 421 0.34 21.52 8.55
N VAL A 422 0.08 22.81 8.37
CA VAL A 422 -0.82 23.62 9.20
C VAL A 422 -1.61 24.55 8.29
N ASP A 423 -2.92 24.54 8.39
CA ASP A 423 -3.86 25.32 7.56
C ASP A 423 -3.56 26.83 7.58
N THR A 424 -3.25 27.39 8.75
CA THR A 424 -3.03 28.84 8.92
C THR A 424 -1.87 29.40 8.09
N CYS A 425 -0.81 28.62 7.91
CA CYS A 425 0.44 29.10 7.28
C CYS A 425 0.88 28.31 6.05
N CYS A 426 0.25 27.17 5.75
CA CYS A 426 0.51 26.39 4.53
C CYS A 426 -0.47 26.70 3.39
N ILE A 427 -1.57 27.41 3.67
CA ILE A 427 -2.53 27.91 2.67
C ILE A 427 -2.34 29.42 2.50
N ASP A 428 -2.36 29.91 1.26
CA ASP A 428 -2.45 31.36 0.99
C ASP A 428 -3.91 31.79 1.03
N GLN A 429 -4.32 32.33 2.17
CA GLN A 429 -5.68 32.83 2.37
C GLN A 429 -6.00 34.06 1.50
N ASN A 430 -5.00 34.73 0.92
CA ASN A 430 -5.20 35.88 0.03
C ASN A 430 -5.33 35.47 -1.45
N ASN A 431 -5.09 34.20 -1.78
CA ASN A 431 -5.22 33.68 -3.13
C ASN A 431 -6.47 32.81 -3.26
N ASN A 432 -7.55 33.40 -3.80
CA ASN A 432 -8.84 32.72 -3.95
C ASN A 432 -8.76 31.42 -4.77
N VAL A 433 -7.89 31.35 -5.78
CA VAL A 433 -7.71 30.13 -6.60
C VAL A 433 -7.11 29.02 -5.74
N GLU A 434 -6.11 29.35 -4.94
CA GLU A 434 -5.47 28.41 -4.03
C GLU A 434 -6.43 28.00 -2.91
N LEU A 435 -7.15 28.95 -2.33
CA LEU A 435 -8.10 28.73 -1.25
C LEU A 435 -9.19 27.75 -1.67
N GLN A 436 -9.78 27.98 -2.86
CA GLN A 436 -10.77 27.07 -3.45
C GLN A 436 -10.21 25.66 -3.66
N LYS A 437 -8.99 25.55 -4.20
CA LYS A 437 -8.34 24.24 -4.38
C LYS A 437 -8.08 23.56 -3.05
N SER A 438 -7.65 24.30 -2.03
CA SER A 438 -7.27 23.77 -0.73
C SER A 438 -8.46 23.21 0.03
N PHE A 439 -9.56 23.97 0.12
CA PHE A 439 -10.77 23.54 0.85
C PHE A 439 -11.43 22.32 0.19
N ASN A 440 -11.48 22.27 -1.15
CA ASN A 440 -11.99 21.09 -1.87
C ASN A 440 -11.05 19.87 -1.78
N SER A 441 -9.79 20.05 -1.37
CA SER A 441 -8.80 18.97 -1.24
C SER A 441 -8.49 18.58 0.20
N MET A 442 -8.89 19.39 1.18
CA MET A 442 -8.43 19.27 2.58
C MET A 442 -8.77 17.89 3.15
N PHE A 443 -9.98 17.39 2.92
CA PHE A 443 -10.37 16.03 3.35
C PHE A 443 -9.44 14.96 2.74
N VAL A 444 -9.12 15.06 1.45
CA VAL A 444 -8.19 14.14 0.78
C VAL A 444 -6.80 14.24 1.38
N TRP A 445 -6.35 15.44 1.76
CA TRP A 445 -5.05 15.66 2.39
C TRP A 445 -4.99 15.06 3.80
N TYR A 446 -6.03 15.21 4.62
CA TYR A 446 -6.10 14.52 5.92
C TYR A 446 -6.17 12.99 5.73
N HIS A 447 -6.88 12.50 4.72
CA HIS A 447 -6.99 11.08 4.43
C HIS A 447 -5.66 10.42 4.01
N HIS A 448 -4.83 11.14 3.25
CA HIS A 448 -3.51 10.69 2.79
C HIS A 448 -2.37 11.11 3.72
N SER A 449 -2.68 11.77 4.84
CA SER A 449 -1.66 12.09 5.84
C SER A 449 -1.12 10.82 6.47
N ALA A 450 0.16 10.85 6.85
CA ALA A 450 0.76 9.74 7.57
C ALA A 450 0.31 9.69 9.03
N LEU A 451 -0.06 10.85 9.58
CA LEU A 451 -0.48 11.07 10.95
C LEU A 451 -1.20 12.42 11.02
N THR A 452 -2.31 12.45 11.75
CA THR A 452 -2.94 13.70 12.18
C THR A 452 -2.73 13.90 13.67
N THR A 453 -2.04 14.96 14.03
CA THR A 453 -1.81 15.40 15.40
C THR A 453 -2.94 16.32 15.81
N VAL A 454 -3.76 15.92 16.79
CA VAL A 454 -4.79 16.78 17.38
C VAL A 454 -4.18 17.48 18.60
N TYR A 455 -4.13 18.81 18.57
CA TYR A 455 -3.64 19.61 19.69
C TYR A 455 -4.80 20.22 20.49
N LEU A 456 -4.97 19.72 21.72
CA LEU A 456 -6.01 20.15 22.66
C LEU A 456 -5.46 21.25 23.57
N SER A 457 -5.55 22.50 23.12
CA SER A 457 -4.99 23.66 23.83
C SER A 457 -5.59 23.92 25.21
N ASP A 458 -6.79 23.40 25.46
CA ASP A 458 -7.60 23.59 26.68
C ASP A 458 -7.62 22.37 27.60
N VAL A 459 -6.87 21.31 27.27
CA VAL A 459 -6.74 20.11 28.09
C VAL A 459 -5.41 20.14 28.85
N PRO A 460 -5.41 20.39 30.17
CA PRO A 460 -4.18 20.47 30.96
C PRO A 460 -3.55 19.08 31.17
N PRO A 461 -2.26 19.01 31.54
CA PRO A 461 -1.55 17.73 31.72
C PRO A 461 -2.11 16.84 32.84
N SER A 462 -2.77 17.45 33.83
CA SER A 462 -3.42 16.75 34.94
C SER A 462 -4.84 16.26 34.62
N ALA A 463 -5.30 16.45 33.37
CA ALA A 463 -6.62 16.05 32.94
C ALA A 463 -6.77 14.53 32.93
N LYS A 464 -7.93 14.07 33.42
CA LYS A 464 -8.32 12.67 33.39
C LYS A 464 -9.18 12.37 32.17
N SER A 465 -9.61 11.11 32.05
CA SER A 465 -10.67 10.71 31.12
C SER A 465 -11.91 11.60 31.28
N GLY A 466 -12.51 11.95 30.15
CA GLY A 466 -13.65 12.85 29.98
C GLY A 466 -13.26 14.30 29.63
N ALA A 467 -11.97 14.61 29.55
CA ALA A 467 -11.49 15.95 29.21
C ALA A 467 -11.48 16.21 27.71
N LEU A 468 -11.23 15.18 26.89
CA LEU A 468 -11.37 15.30 25.44
C LEU A 468 -12.82 15.67 25.09
N ALA A 469 -13.79 15.00 25.70
CA ALA A 469 -15.20 15.25 25.42
C ALA A 469 -15.64 16.71 25.69
N LYS A 470 -14.99 17.38 26.65
CA LYS A 470 -15.27 18.78 27.03
C LYS A 470 -14.42 19.80 26.28
N SER A 471 -13.46 19.36 25.46
CA SER A 471 -12.57 20.25 24.75
C SER A 471 -13.34 21.08 23.72
N ALA A 472 -13.00 22.37 23.63
CA ALA A 472 -13.47 23.27 22.59
C ALA A 472 -13.06 22.84 21.17
N TRP A 473 -12.14 21.88 21.03
CA TRP A 473 -11.85 21.27 19.72
C TRP A 473 -13.08 20.55 19.13
N ASN A 474 -13.93 19.94 19.97
CA ASN A 474 -15.15 19.25 19.53
C ASN A 474 -16.27 20.20 19.08
N THR A 475 -16.17 21.50 19.35
CA THR A 475 -17.21 22.47 18.97
C THR A 475 -16.97 23.12 17.62
N ARG A 476 -15.80 22.92 16.99
CA ARG A 476 -15.43 23.58 15.73
C ARG A 476 -15.92 22.77 14.52
N GLY A 477 -16.46 23.45 13.51
CA GLY A 477 -16.98 22.79 12.30
C GLY A 477 -15.91 22.01 11.52
N TRP A 478 -14.77 22.64 11.25
CA TRP A 478 -13.66 22.04 10.51
C TRP A 478 -13.02 20.82 11.16
N THR A 479 -13.15 20.61 12.47
CA THR A 479 -12.49 19.45 13.09
C THR A 479 -13.14 18.12 12.67
N VAL A 480 -14.42 18.12 12.28
CA VAL A 480 -15.12 16.90 11.78
C VAL A 480 -14.44 16.26 10.58
N PRO A 481 -14.27 16.96 9.44
CA PRO A 481 -13.56 16.36 8.32
C PRO A 481 -12.10 16.02 8.66
N GLU A 482 -11.45 16.76 9.56
CA GLU A 482 -10.05 16.52 9.94
C GLU A 482 -9.88 15.16 10.64
N PHE A 483 -10.71 14.81 11.63
CA PHE A 483 -10.59 13.52 12.31
C PHE A 483 -11.27 12.37 11.58
N LEU A 484 -12.38 12.61 10.86
CA LEU A 484 -13.05 11.56 10.08
C LEU A 484 -12.20 11.10 8.90
N ALA A 485 -11.56 12.03 8.18
CA ALA A 485 -10.73 11.69 7.03
C ALA A 485 -9.47 10.91 7.43
N SER A 486 -8.86 11.28 8.56
CA SER A 486 -7.55 10.77 9.00
C SER A 486 -7.59 9.28 9.33
N ARG A 487 -6.63 8.51 8.80
CA ARG A 487 -6.49 7.08 9.12
C ARG A 487 -5.78 6.83 10.46
N VAL A 488 -4.81 7.69 10.78
CA VAL A 488 -4.02 7.63 12.02
C VAL A 488 -4.14 8.97 12.74
N ILE A 489 -4.55 8.94 13.99
CA ILE A 489 -4.70 10.14 14.83
C ILE A 489 -3.98 9.97 16.16
N LEU A 490 -3.40 11.05 16.66
CA LEU A 490 -2.85 11.12 18.02
C LEU A 490 -3.30 12.42 18.67
N PHE A 491 -3.93 12.31 19.84
CA PHE A 491 -4.36 13.42 20.67
C PHE A 491 -3.24 13.84 21.62
N TYR A 492 -2.96 15.15 21.63
CA TYR A 492 -1.97 15.78 22.47
C TYR A 492 -2.62 16.81 23.39
N GLN A 493 -2.20 16.80 24.64
CA GLN A 493 -2.57 17.79 25.65
C GLN A 493 -1.83 19.12 25.43
N GLN A 494 -2.17 20.13 26.22
CA GLN A 494 -1.62 21.49 26.09
C GLN A 494 -0.08 21.54 26.14
N ASP A 495 0.56 20.62 26.86
CA ASP A 495 2.03 20.51 27.02
C ASP A 495 2.72 19.60 25.99
N TRP A 496 1.99 19.13 24.97
CA TRP A 496 2.47 18.20 23.95
C TRP A 496 2.80 16.78 24.44
N MET A 497 2.22 16.37 25.58
CA MET A 497 2.16 14.96 25.98
C MET A 497 0.94 14.27 25.36
N LEU A 498 1.03 12.95 25.17
CA LEU A 498 -0.08 12.14 24.63
C LEU A 498 -1.25 12.13 25.62
N TYR A 499 -2.47 12.27 25.11
CA TYR A 499 -3.68 12.22 25.94
C TYR A 499 -3.77 10.87 26.67
N LEU A 500 -4.06 10.92 27.97
CA LEU A 500 -4.10 9.76 28.88
C LEU A 500 -2.79 8.94 28.96
N ASP A 501 -1.66 9.53 28.56
CA ASP A 501 -0.39 8.82 28.39
C ASP A 501 -0.49 7.59 27.44
N ASP A 502 -1.51 7.55 26.58
CA ASP A 502 -1.75 6.45 25.66
C ASP A 502 -0.72 6.46 24.54
N ARG A 503 0.14 5.43 24.53
CA ARG A 503 1.26 5.25 23.57
C ARG A 503 0.91 4.33 22.40
N SER A 504 -0.37 4.01 22.20
CA SER A 504 -0.82 3.31 21.01
C SER A 504 -0.37 4.09 19.75
N PRO A 505 -0.01 3.38 18.66
CA PRO A 505 0.43 4.03 17.44
C PRO A 505 -0.69 4.82 16.74
N ASN A 506 -1.94 4.54 17.10
CA ASN A 506 -3.13 5.18 16.57
C ASN A 506 -4.22 5.25 17.65
N HIS A 507 -4.61 6.45 18.07
CA HIS A 507 -5.67 6.61 19.07
C HIS A 507 -7.05 6.19 18.57
N LYS A 508 -7.23 5.96 17.26
CA LYS A 508 -8.44 5.28 16.73
C LYS A 508 -8.59 3.83 17.20
N GLU A 509 -7.51 3.21 17.70
CA GLU A 509 -7.51 1.87 18.28
C GLU A 509 -7.74 1.89 19.81
N SER A 510 -7.76 3.09 20.42
CA SER A 510 -7.96 3.27 21.85
C SER A 510 -9.44 3.34 22.20
N VAL A 511 -9.94 2.32 22.90
CA VAL A 511 -11.36 2.21 23.28
C VAL A 511 -11.79 3.40 24.16
N GLU A 512 -10.95 3.80 25.12
CA GLU A 512 -11.27 4.91 26.03
C GLU A 512 -11.41 6.25 25.27
N ILE A 513 -10.45 6.55 24.39
CA ILE A 513 -10.45 7.81 23.63
C ILE A 513 -11.60 7.82 22.61
N MET A 514 -11.86 6.71 21.93
CA MET A 514 -12.94 6.63 20.93
C MET A 514 -14.32 6.71 21.58
N HIS A 515 -14.52 6.12 22.76
CA HIS A 515 -15.78 6.27 23.51
C HIS A 515 -16.01 7.72 23.94
N GLU A 516 -14.97 8.40 24.44
CA GLU A 516 -15.09 9.83 24.76
C GLU A 516 -15.41 10.69 23.54
N LEU A 517 -14.84 10.35 22.38
CA LEU A 517 -15.10 11.07 21.14
C LEU A 517 -16.52 10.79 20.62
N GLU A 518 -17.01 9.56 20.73
CA GLU A 518 -18.40 9.20 20.43
C GLU A 518 -19.38 9.98 21.32
N ASP A 519 -19.17 10.00 22.64
CA ASP A 519 -19.98 10.76 23.59
C ASP A 519 -20.02 12.26 23.26
N ALA A 520 -18.88 12.81 22.84
CA ALA A 520 -18.74 14.23 22.55
C ALA A 520 -19.32 14.66 21.20
N THR A 521 -19.27 13.77 20.21
CA THR A 521 -19.62 14.10 18.82
C THR A 521 -20.95 13.52 18.37
N GLY A 522 -21.47 12.51 19.07
CA GLY A 522 -22.64 11.74 18.65
C GLY A 522 -22.38 10.86 17.42
N ILE A 523 -21.11 10.59 17.09
CA ILE A 523 -20.71 9.75 15.96
C ILE A 523 -20.31 8.38 16.48
N ASP A 524 -21.00 7.33 16.03
CA ASP A 524 -20.71 5.93 16.37
C ASP A 524 -19.22 5.60 16.17
N ALA A 525 -18.61 4.91 17.14
CA ALA A 525 -17.19 4.59 17.11
C ALA A 525 -16.74 3.86 15.83
N ARG A 526 -17.59 3.04 15.21
CA ARG A 526 -17.27 2.36 13.93
C ARG A 526 -17.14 3.37 12.80
N VAL A 527 -17.98 4.39 12.78
CA VAL A 527 -17.90 5.49 11.81
C VAL A 527 -16.66 6.35 12.07
N LEU A 528 -16.31 6.61 13.34
CA LEU A 528 -15.07 7.32 13.69
C LEU A 528 -13.82 6.61 13.16
N VAL A 529 -13.81 5.27 13.20
CA VAL A 529 -12.68 4.44 12.74
C VAL A 529 -12.64 4.29 11.22
N ALA A 530 -13.79 4.04 10.59
CA ALA A 530 -13.87 3.64 9.18
C ALA A 530 -14.84 4.49 8.35
N PHE A 531 -14.72 5.81 8.42
CA PHE A 531 -15.54 6.73 7.63
C PHE A 531 -15.20 6.69 6.14
N GLN A 532 -16.22 6.63 5.29
CA GLN A 532 -16.11 6.85 3.85
C GLN A 532 -16.96 8.06 3.42
N PRO A 533 -16.39 8.99 2.64
CA PRO A 533 -17.14 10.15 2.17
C PRO A 533 -18.21 9.74 1.15
N GLY A 534 -19.35 10.43 1.17
CA GLY A 534 -20.45 10.18 0.25
C GLY A 534 -21.74 10.89 0.61
N MET A 535 -22.69 10.91 -0.33
CA MET A 535 -23.93 11.70 -0.26
C MET A 535 -25.14 11.01 0.38
N ARG A 536 -25.00 9.74 0.77
CA ARG A 536 -26.02 9.00 1.51
C ARG A 536 -25.98 9.36 2.99
N ASP A 537 -27.08 9.08 3.70
CA ASP A 537 -27.26 9.30 5.13
C ASP A 537 -27.08 10.78 5.50
N ALA A 538 -27.60 11.65 4.62
CA ALA A 538 -27.37 13.09 4.70
C ALA A 538 -27.83 13.66 6.05
N ARG A 539 -29.00 13.25 6.53
CA ARG A 539 -29.55 13.67 7.84
C ARG A 539 -28.58 13.40 8.98
N GLN A 540 -28.02 12.19 9.06
CA GLN A 540 -27.10 11.80 10.14
C GLN A 540 -25.80 12.62 10.08
N LYS A 541 -25.21 12.77 8.89
CA LYS A 541 -23.99 13.57 8.69
C LYS A 541 -24.18 15.04 9.03
N LEU A 542 -25.34 15.61 8.69
CA LEU A 542 -25.70 17.00 9.03
C LEU A 542 -25.94 17.19 10.54
N GLN A 543 -26.42 16.15 11.23
CA GLN A 543 -26.59 16.19 12.68
C GLN A 543 -25.23 16.30 13.41
N TRP A 544 -24.18 15.60 12.94
CA TRP A 544 -22.84 15.65 13.55
C TRP A 544 -22.21 17.05 13.63
N VAL A 545 -22.66 17.97 12.78
CA VAL A 545 -22.20 19.36 12.73
C VAL A 545 -23.22 20.37 13.24
N SER A 546 -24.43 19.93 13.60
CA SER A 546 -25.55 20.81 13.95
C SER A 546 -25.30 21.72 15.17
N THR A 547 -24.46 21.28 16.09
CA THR A 547 -24.10 22.01 17.32
C THR A 547 -22.75 22.74 17.21
N ARG A 548 -22.09 22.64 16.05
CA ARG A 548 -20.74 23.17 15.84
C ARG A 548 -20.74 24.59 15.32
N VAL A 549 -19.65 25.29 15.55
CA VAL A 549 -19.46 26.69 15.21
C VAL A 549 -18.24 26.91 14.30
N THR A 550 -18.34 27.90 13.43
CA THR A 550 -17.26 28.37 12.56
C THR A 550 -17.03 29.86 12.75
N THR A 551 -15.80 30.34 12.52
CA THR A 551 -15.48 31.77 12.61
C THR A 551 -16.09 32.54 11.44
N VAL A 552 -15.99 32.00 10.23
CA VAL A 552 -16.70 32.50 9.06
C VAL A 552 -18.01 31.71 8.93
N PRO A 553 -19.19 32.35 8.90
CA PRO A 553 -20.46 31.64 8.88
C PRO A 553 -20.62 30.65 7.73
N GLU A 554 -20.14 30.98 6.52
CA GLU A 554 -20.23 30.12 5.33
C GLU A 554 -19.40 28.82 5.46
N ASP A 555 -18.35 28.82 6.28
CA ASP A 555 -17.48 27.65 6.47
C ASP A 555 -18.23 26.45 7.08
N ILE A 556 -19.38 26.68 7.73
CA ILE A 556 -20.20 25.58 8.25
C ILE A 556 -20.65 24.64 7.13
N ALA A 557 -20.89 25.18 5.93
CA ALA A 557 -21.19 24.40 4.73
C ALA A 557 -19.91 23.90 4.05
N TYR A 558 -18.87 24.74 3.94
CA TYR A 558 -17.64 24.38 3.23
C TYR A 558 -16.88 23.24 3.88
N SER A 559 -16.87 23.18 5.22
CA SER A 559 -16.26 22.08 5.98
C SER A 559 -16.90 20.71 5.68
N LEU A 560 -18.12 20.68 5.16
CA LEU A 560 -18.83 19.44 4.84
C LEU A 560 -18.52 18.91 3.43
N PHE A 561 -17.82 19.66 2.58
CA PHE A 561 -17.58 19.26 1.19
C PHE A 561 -16.89 17.91 1.09
N GLY A 562 -15.87 17.70 1.93
CA GLY A 562 -15.15 16.43 2.01
C GLY A 562 -16.00 15.27 2.52
N ILE A 563 -16.84 15.50 3.53
CA ILE A 563 -17.73 14.48 4.11
C ILE A 563 -18.72 13.97 3.07
N PHE A 564 -19.24 14.87 2.25
CA PHE A 564 -20.18 14.54 1.18
C PHE A 564 -19.52 14.18 -0.16
N GLY A 565 -18.19 14.29 -0.27
CA GLY A 565 -17.47 14.03 -1.51
C GLY A 565 -17.86 14.98 -2.65
N VAL A 566 -18.22 16.23 -2.33
CA VAL A 566 -18.58 17.26 -3.32
C VAL A 566 -17.40 18.21 -3.56
N ALA A 567 -17.34 18.74 -4.78
CA ALA A 567 -16.44 19.85 -5.11
C ALA A 567 -17.29 21.03 -5.59
N LEU A 568 -17.40 22.07 -4.75
CA LEU A 568 -18.24 23.23 -5.02
C LEU A 568 -17.43 24.54 -4.93
N PRO A 569 -17.85 25.60 -5.66
CA PRO A 569 -17.25 26.92 -5.51
C PRO A 569 -17.40 27.47 -4.08
N ILE A 570 -16.37 28.21 -3.65
CA ILE A 570 -16.31 28.89 -2.35
C ILE A 570 -16.51 30.37 -2.61
N LEU A 571 -17.57 30.92 -2.04
CA LEU A 571 -18.07 32.27 -2.31
C LEU A 571 -18.30 33.00 -0.97
N TYR A 572 -17.24 33.57 -0.40
CA TYR A 572 -17.40 34.38 0.81
C TYR A 572 -18.25 35.63 0.53
N GLY A 573 -19.20 35.92 1.43
CA GLY A 573 -20.18 37.00 1.26
C GLY A 573 -21.51 36.54 0.67
N GLU A 574 -21.67 35.26 0.33
CA GLU A 574 -22.95 34.73 -0.15
C GLU A 574 -24.00 34.51 0.94
N ASN A 575 -23.64 34.67 2.22
CA ASN A 575 -24.41 34.28 3.41
C ASN A 575 -24.42 32.76 3.65
N ALA A 576 -24.29 32.36 4.92
CA ALA A 576 -24.28 30.96 5.37
C ALA A 576 -25.50 30.16 4.90
N GLN A 577 -26.70 30.76 4.85
CA GLN A 577 -27.91 30.04 4.39
C GLN A 577 -27.83 29.65 2.90
N ASN A 578 -27.15 30.46 2.07
CA ASN A 578 -26.96 30.16 0.65
C ASN A 578 -25.84 29.14 0.45
N ALA A 579 -24.74 29.26 1.20
CA ALA A 579 -23.67 28.26 1.20
C ALA A 579 -24.21 26.86 1.58
N LEU A 580 -25.00 26.79 2.66
CA LEU A 580 -25.70 25.57 3.08
C LEU A 580 -26.73 25.12 2.03
N GLY A 581 -27.52 26.04 1.50
CA GLY A 581 -28.50 25.78 0.45
C GLY A 581 -27.90 25.12 -0.78
N ARG A 582 -26.75 25.62 -1.27
CA ARG A 582 -26.02 25.03 -2.41
C ARG A 582 -25.52 23.63 -2.11
N LEU A 583 -24.99 23.41 -0.90
CA LEU A 583 -24.55 22.07 -0.47
C LEU A 583 -25.70 21.08 -0.46
N LEU A 584 -26.82 21.43 0.20
CA LEU A 584 -27.98 20.56 0.31
C LEU A 584 -28.65 20.31 -1.05
N GLN A 585 -28.69 21.34 -1.89
CA GLN A 585 -29.11 21.20 -3.29
C GLN A 585 -28.25 20.17 -4.03
N GLU A 586 -26.92 20.24 -3.93
CA GLU A 586 -26.00 19.30 -4.59
C GLU A 586 -26.18 17.88 -4.06
N ILE A 587 -26.33 17.70 -2.73
CA ILE A 587 -26.58 16.41 -2.09
C ILE A 587 -27.85 15.79 -2.68
N VAL A 588 -28.99 16.48 -2.57
CA VAL A 588 -30.29 15.96 -3.03
C VAL A 588 -30.28 15.72 -4.54
N ALA A 589 -29.70 16.63 -5.33
CA ALA A 589 -29.70 16.51 -6.79
C ALA A 589 -28.88 15.32 -7.31
N ARG A 590 -27.80 14.94 -6.63
CA ARG A 590 -26.91 13.85 -7.07
C ARG A 590 -27.22 12.51 -6.42
N SER A 591 -27.62 12.47 -5.14
CA SER A 591 -27.92 11.22 -4.46
C SER A 591 -29.39 10.85 -4.46
N GLY A 592 -30.29 11.82 -4.63
CA GLY A 592 -31.72 11.64 -4.38
C GLY A 592 -32.07 11.51 -2.89
N ASP A 593 -31.10 11.71 -1.98
CA ASP A 593 -31.30 11.52 -0.55
C ASP A 593 -32.15 12.66 0.04
N ILE A 594 -33.45 12.41 0.17
CA ILE A 594 -34.40 13.37 0.74
C ILE A 594 -34.30 13.53 2.25
N THR A 595 -33.49 12.73 2.95
CA THR A 595 -33.32 12.89 4.41
C THR A 595 -32.63 14.23 4.73
N ALA A 596 -31.95 14.84 3.75
CA ALA A 596 -31.50 16.23 3.84
C ALA A 596 -32.65 17.25 3.99
N LEU A 597 -33.91 16.86 3.75
CA LEU A 597 -35.08 17.73 3.94
C LEU A 597 -35.76 17.51 5.31
N ASP A 598 -35.31 16.49 6.06
CA ASP A 598 -35.75 16.21 7.43
C ASP A 598 -35.02 17.16 8.38
N TRP A 599 -35.69 18.23 8.80
CA TRP A 599 -35.17 19.25 9.71
C TRP A 599 -36.32 20.09 10.27
N VAL A 600 -36.06 20.74 11.41
CA VAL A 600 -37.00 21.64 12.09
C VAL A 600 -36.38 23.02 12.35
N GLY A 601 -37.19 24.06 12.35
CA GLY A 601 -36.78 25.45 12.58
C GLY A 601 -37.10 26.38 11.41
N GLN A 602 -36.22 27.35 11.17
CA GLN A 602 -36.47 28.41 10.18
C GLN A 602 -36.12 27.97 8.74
N PRO A 603 -37.04 28.15 7.77
CA PRO A 603 -36.78 27.88 6.37
C PRO A 603 -35.81 28.89 5.77
N SER A 604 -34.97 28.43 4.83
CA SER A 604 -34.01 29.26 4.11
C SER A 604 -34.71 30.16 3.09
N GLU A 605 -34.14 31.34 2.85
CA GLU A 605 -34.50 32.18 1.71
C GLU A 605 -34.05 31.56 0.37
N PHE A 606 -33.08 30.64 0.41
CA PHE A 606 -32.60 29.90 -0.76
C PHE A 606 -33.67 28.96 -1.32
N ASN A 607 -34.30 28.17 -0.43
CA ASN A 607 -35.46 27.33 -0.73
C ASN A 607 -36.20 26.98 0.57
N SER A 608 -37.53 27.05 0.59
CA SER A 608 -38.29 26.82 1.84
C SER A 608 -38.25 25.38 2.36
N CYS A 609 -37.90 24.40 1.53
CA CYS A 609 -37.67 23.03 1.98
C CYS A 609 -36.26 22.80 2.54
N LEU A 610 -35.37 23.81 2.51
CA LEU A 610 -34.05 23.76 3.11
C LEU A 610 -34.00 24.64 4.36
N PRO A 611 -33.20 24.29 5.38
CA PRO A 611 -33.09 25.08 6.59
C PRO A 611 -32.19 26.30 6.37
N ALA A 612 -32.48 27.40 7.08
CA ALA A 612 -31.61 28.57 7.11
C ALA A 612 -30.28 28.30 7.84
N HIS A 613 -30.30 27.39 8.83
CA HIS A 613 -29.16 27.11 9.71
C HIS A 613 -28.92 25.62 9.89
N ILE A 614 -27.65 25.23 10.09
CA ILE A 614 -27.28 23.83 10.35
C ILE A 614 -27.85 23.32 11.69
N SER A 615 -28.14 24.21 12.64
CA SER A 615 -28.72 23.86 13.94
C SER A 615 -30.13 23.27 13.82
N SER A 616 -30.81 23.45 12.69
CA SER A 616 -32.06 22.75 12.36
C SER A 616 -31.92 21.23 12.30
N TYR A 617 -30.68 20.72 12.25
CA TYR A 617 -30.38 19.29 12.34
C TYR A 617 -30.10 18.77 13.74
N ALA A 618 -30.13 19.62 14.78
CA ALA A 618 -29.82 19.21 16.15
C ALA A 618 -30.90 18.32 16.79
N ALA A 619 -32.16 18.51 16.40
CA ALA A 619 -33.25 17.65 16.85
C ALA A 619 -32.99 16.20 16.40
N PRO A 620 -33.24 15.19 17.24
CA PRO A 620 -33.14 13.80 16.83
C PRO A 620 -34.07 13.53 15.63
N PRO A 621 -33.72 12.62 14.71
CA PRO A 621 -34.65 12.18 13.67
C PRO A 621 -35.95 11.71 14.29
N CYS A 622 -37.07 11.99 13.63
CA CYS A 622 -38.37 11.58 14.12
C CYS A 622 -38.41 10.05 14.31
N SER A 623 -38.57 9.57 15.56
CA SER A 623 -38.66 8.15 15.88
C SER A 623 -40.05 7.62 15.55
N LEU A 624 -40.23 7.20 14.31
CA LEU A 624 -41.48 6.61 13.84
C LEU A 624 -41.57 5.14 14.31
N PRO A 625 -42.73 4.65 14.78
CA PRO A 625 -42.88 3.26 15.20
C PRO A 625 -42.64 2.32 14.01
N TYR A 626 -41.55 1.55 14.07
CA TYR A 626 -41.20 0.54 13.07
C TYR A 626 -41.96 -0.76 13.36
N LEU A 627 -42.76 -1.23 12.40
CA LEU A 627 -43.38 -2.55 12.45
C LEU A 627 -42.29 -3.60 12.25
N SER A 628 -42.27 -4.62 13.10
CA SER A 628 -41.42 -5.81 12.89
C SER A 628 -41.77 -6.53 11.59
N GLU A 629 -40.84 -7.29 11.01
CA GLU A 629 -41.14 -8.07 9.79
C GLU A 629 -42.31 -9.04 9.98
N ASP A 630 -42.48 -9.59 11.19
CA ASP A 630 -43.64 -10.45 11.51
C ASP A 630 -44.96 -9.68 11.47
N GLU A 631 -44.98 -8.45 11.97
CA GLU A 631 -46.15 -7.56 11.91
C GLU A 631 -46.44 -7.11 10.47
N ILE A 632 -45.40 -6.76 9.70
CA ILE A 632 -45.53 -6.43 8.28
C ILE A 632 -46.10 -7.63 7.51
N GLN A 633 -45.57 -8.83 7.75
CA GLN A 633 -46.02 -10.04 7.05
C GLN A 633 -47.46 -10.40 7.41
N THR A 634 -47.86 -10.18 8.66
CA THR A 634 -49.25 -10.35 9.11
C THR A 634 -50.18 -9.35 8.42
N ALA A 635 -49.80 -8.08 8.35
CA ALA A 635 -50.56 -7.04 7.67
C ALA A 635 -50.69 -7.29 6.16
N VAL A 636 -49.60 -7.71 5.50
CA VAL A 636 -49.61 -8.11 4.08
C VAL A 636 -50.56 -9.28 3.85
N SER A 637 -50.56 -10.28 4.73
CA SER A 637 -51.44 -11.45 4.62
C SER A 637 -52.93 -11.08 4.74
N SER A 638 -53.25 -10.10 5.59
CA SER A 638 -54.61 -9.54 5.70
C SER A 638 -55.05 -8.83 4.42
N LEU A 639 -54.14 -8.09 3.75
CA LEU A 639 -54.43 -7.34 2.52
C LEU A 639 -54.54 -8.23 1.27
N ARG A 640 -53.89 -9.41 1.24
CA ARG A 640 -53.92 -10.35 0.09
C ARG A 640 -55.33 -10.79 -0.32
N HIS A 641 -56.28 -10.79 0.62
CA HIS A 641 -57.66 -11.23 0.36
C HIS A 641 -58.61 -10.10 -0.03
N THR A 642 -58.12 -8.87 -0.16
CA THR A 642 -58.89 -7.70 -0.60
C THR A 642 -58.67 -7.42 -2.09
N ALA A 643 -59.62 -6.76 -2.76
CA ALA A 643 -59.52 -6.36 -4.19
C ALA A 643 -58.42 -5.30 -4.47
N ALA A 644 -57.46 -5.14 -3.55
CA ALA A 644 -56.43 -4.12 -3.53
C ALA A 644 -55.12 -4.53 -4.21
N VAL A 645 -54.91 -5.81 -4.55
CA VAL A 645 -53.62 -6.33 -5.06
C VAL A 645 -53.25 -5.70 -6.41
N ASP A 646 -54.16 -5.71 -7.39
CA ASP A 646 -53.92 -5.11 -8.72
C ASP A 646 -53.73 -3.59 -8.65
N GLN A 647 -54.44 -2.93 -7.73
CA GLN A 647 -54.34 -1.49 -7.54
C GLN A 647 -53.05 -1.10 -6.81
N ALA A 648 -52.63 -1.90 -5.82
CA ALA A 648 -51.35 -1.74 -5.14
C ALA A 648 -50.17 -1.93 -6.09
N SER A 649 -50.24 -2.91 -7.00
CA SER A 649 -49.22 -3.10 -8.06
C SER A 649 -49.16 -1.90 -8.99
N LYS A 650 -50.29 -1.40 -9.51
CA LYS A 650 -50.31 -0.18 -10.35
C LYS A 650 -49.77 1.05 -9.61
N PHE A 651 -50.02 1.14 -8.30
CA PHE A 651 -49.51 2.24 -7.48
C PHE A 651 -48.00 2.11 -7.25
N TYR A 652 -47.51 0.91 -6.99
CA TYR A 652 -46.08 0.57 -6.91
C TYR A 652 -45.37 0.96 -8.21
N ASP A 653 -45.89 0.56 -9.37
CA ASP A 653 -45.29 0.89 -10.67
C ASP A 653 -45.22 2.40 -10.90
N ARG A 654 -46.24 3.16 -10.47
CA ARG A 654 -46.21 4.63 -10.58
C ARG A 654 -45.13 5.24 -9.70
N LEU A 655 -44.94 4.74 -8.49
CA LEU A 655 -43.92 5.21 -7.56
C LEU A 655 -42.50 4.84 -7.99
N ASP A 656 -42.30 3.63 -8.50
CA ASP A 656 -41.01 3.17 -9.03
C ASP A 656 -40.58 3.94 -10.30
N ASN A 657 -41.56 4.33 -11.12
CA ASN A 657 -41.33 5.16 -12.31
C ASN A 657 -41.13 6.65 -12.02
N MET A 658 -41.23 7.09 -10.75
CA MET A 658 -40.98 8.50 -10.44
C MET A 658 -39.51 8.86 -10.58
N SER A 659 -39.27 10.07 -11.10
CA SER A 659 -37.93 10.65 -11.12
C SER A 659 -37.44 10.94 -9.70
N ALA A 660 -36.15 10.82 -9.44
CA ALA A 660 -35.52 11.32 -8.22
C ALA A 660 -35.81 12.83 -8.02
N PRO A 661 -35.80 13.34 -6.76
CA PRO A 661 -35.89 14.77 -6.50
C PRO A 661 -34.78 15.53 -7.23
N ARG A 662 -35.09 16.72 -7.74
CA ARG A 662 -34.14 17.54 -8.49
C ARG A 662 -34.20 18.99 -8.06
N PHE A 663 -33.05 19.62 -8.04
CA PHE A 663 -32.94 21.07 -7.92
C PHE A 663 -32.58 21.70 -9.26
N ALA A 664 -33.22 22.82 -9.59
CA ALA A 664 -32.83 23.67 -10.70
C ALA A 664 -33.08 25.14 -10.32
N SER A 665 -32.05 25.99 -10.42
CA SER A 665 -32.15 27.42 -10.09
C SER A 665 -32.81 27.70 -8.73
N CYS A 666 -32.36 27.00 -7.69
CA CYS A 666 -32.88 27.05 -6.32
C CYS A 666 -34.34 26.55 -6.15
N ARG A 667 -34.93 25.95 -7.18
CA ARG A 667 -36.27 25.35 -7.12
C ARG A 667 -36.18 23.85 -6.96
N LEU A 668 -36.89 23.32 -5.98
CA LEU A 668 -36.97 21.88 -5.73
C LEU A 668 -38.16 21.29 -6.48
N ARG A 669 -37.89 20.33 -7.38
CA ARG A 669 -38.89 19.41 -7.92
C ARG A 669 -38.91 18.18 -7.03
N LEU A 670 -39.93 18.10 -6.17
CA LEU A 670 -40.09 17.03 -5.19
C LEU A 670 -41.22 16.09 -5.61
N PRO A 671 -40.90 14.84 -5.99
CA PRO A 671 -41.87 13.77 -6.05
C PRO A 671 -42.41 13.47 -4.65
N CYS A 672 -43.73 13.43 -4.51
CA CYS A 672 -44.37 13.20 -3.22
C CYS A 672 -45.77 12.59 -3.36
N ILE A 673 -46.22 11.98 -2.27
CA ILE A 673 -47.62 11.60 -2.07
C ILE A 673 -48.33 12.78 -1.44
N VAL A 674 -49.46 13.19 -2.00
CA VAL A 674 -50.14 14.45 -1.72
C VAL A 674 -51.50 14.21 -1.08
N PHE A 675 -51.76 14.94 0.00
CA PHE A 675 -53.01 14.93 0.76
C PHE A 675 -53.60 16.35 0.81
N PRO A 676 -54.71 16.63 0.09
CA PRO A 676 -55.35 17.94 0.12
C PRO A 676 -55.84 18.32 1.52
N VAL A 677 -55.44 19.50 2.00
CA VAL A 677 -55.89 20.02 3.30
C VAL A 677 -57.27 20.66 3.12
N THR A 678 -58.26 20.20 3.88
CA THR A 678 -59.66 20.64 3.78
C THR A 678 -60.08 21.58 4.91
N GLU A 679 -59.34 21.58 6.02
CA GLU A 679 -59.62 22.43 7.18
C GLU A 679 -58.34 22.77 7.94
N VAL A 680 -58.20 24.04 8.31
CA VAL A 680 -57.18 24.55 9.25
C VAL A 680 -57.90 25.47 10.23
N ARG A 681 -57.91 25.09 11.52
CA ARG A 681 -58.55 25.87 12.58
C ARG A 681 -57.63 26.04 13.77
N ARG A 682 -57.52 27.27 14.27
CA ARG A 682 -56.75 27.54 15.49
C ARG A 682 -57.44 26.92 16.69
N ARG A 683 -56.71 26.17 17.51
CA ARG A 683 -57.17 25.66 18.81
C ARG A 683 -56.89 26.72 19.88
N SER A 684 -57.86 26.99 20.75
CA SER A 684 -57.69 27.86 21.91
C SER A 684 -56.91 27.11 23.00
N GLY A 685 -55.64 27.47 23.21
CA GLY A 685 -54.77 26.97 24.28
C GLY A 685 -54.29 28.10 25.21
N PRO A 686 -53.67 27.79 26.36
CA PRO A 686 -53.13 28.81 27.27
C PRO A 686 -52.11 29.67 26.52
N ALA A 687 -52.18 30.99 26.74
CA ALA A 687 -51.37 31.97 26.03
C ALA A 687 -49.88 31.84 26.38
N GLN A 688 -49.15 31.00 25.64
CA GLN A 688 -47.73 31.21 25.40
C GLN A 688 -47.63 32.10 24.15
N GLU A 689 -47.10 33.32 24.32
CA GLU A 689 -47.28 34.44 23.37
C GLU A 689 -46.60 34.27 22.00
N ALA A 690 -45.90 33.15 21.73
CA ALA A 690 -45.14 32.93 20.49
C ALA A 690 -45.60 31.74 19.62
N LEU A 691 -46.32 30.75 20.15
CA LEU A 691 -46.66 29.51 19.42
C LEU A 691 -48.19 29.33 19.29
N PHE A 692 -48.64 29.00 18.09
CA PHE A 692 -50.05 28.75 17.78
C PHE A 692 -50.28 27.28 17.44
N THR A 693 -51.27 26.66 18.08
CA THR A 693 -51.71 25.30 17.74
C THR A 693 -52.91 25.32 16.81
N TYR A 694 -52.83 24.58 15.71
CA TYR A 694 -53.86 24.44 14.70
C TYR A 694 -54.31 22.97 14.59
N GLY A 695 -55.62 22.74 14.59
CA GLY A 695 -56.20 21.48 14.11
C GLY A 695 -56.24 21.49 12.59
N VAL A 696 -55.65 20.48 11.97
CA VAL A 696 -55.56 20.33 10.51
C VAL A 696 -56.22 19.05 10.07
N ARG A 697 -57.09 19.12 9.07
CA ARG A 697 -57.70 17.95 8.42
C ARG A 697 -57.29 17.89 6.97
N ALA A 698 -56.80 16.74 6.55
CA ALA A 698 -56.52 16.43 5.16
C ALA A 698 -57.29 15.17 4.74
N ASP A 699 -57.64 15.11 3.47
CA ASP A 699 -58.30 13.93 2.91
C ASP A 699 -57.33 12.74 2.97
N GLY A 700 -57.80 11.58 3.43
CA GLY A 700 -56.99 10.35 3.59
C GLY A 700 -56.15 10.25 4.86
N LEU A 701 -55.97 11.32 5.64
CA LEU A 701 -55.13 11.34 6.85
C LEU A 701 -55.95 11.51 8.13
N ASP A 702 -55.43 11.02 9.24
CA ASP A 702 -55.96 11.29 10.59
C ASP A 702 -55.93 12.79 10.93
N ASP A 703 -56.80 13.22 11.85
CA ASP A 703 -56.88 14.62 12.25
C ASP A 703 -55.59 15.03 12.98
N LEU A 704 -54.87 16.01 12.45
CA LEU A 704 -53.57 16.43 12.96
C LEU A 704 -53.68 17.65 13.87
N SER A 705 -52.67 17.82 14.72
CA SER A 705 -52.43 19.04 15.50
C SER A 705 -51.04 19.56 15.17
N ILE A 706 -50.94 20.74 14.57
CA ILE A 706 -49.67 21.38 14.19
C ILE A 706 -49.44 22.58 15.08
N THR A 707 -48.25 22.70 15.65
CA THR A 707 -47.83 23.85 16.45
C THR A 707 -46.75 24.62 15.70
N THR A 708 -46.97 25.91 15.48
CA THR A 708 -46.05 26.76 14.70
C THR A 708 -46.10 28.20 15.20
N GLU A 709 -45.00 28.93 15.01
CA GLU A 709 -44.93 30.37 15.25
C GLU A 709 -45.61 31.17 14.13
N GLU A 710 -45.80 30.54 12.96
CA GLU A 710 -46.44 31.16 11.80
C GLU A 710 -47.96 31.27 11.98
N ASN A 711 -48.52 32.43 11.64
CA ASN A 711 -49.97 32.61 11.64
C ASN A 711 -50.59 32.01 10.36
N LEU A 712 -51.06 30.77 10.46
CA LEU A 712 -51.70 30.06 9.36
C LEU A 712 -53.08 30.63 9.02
N ILE A 713 -53.37 30.71 7.72
CA ILE A 713 -54.70 31.10 7.23
C ILE A 713 -55.71 30.04 7.65
N GLN A 714 -56.74 30.46 8.39
CA GLN A 714 -57.80 29.57 8.85
C GLN A 714 -58.88 29.43 7.78
N PHE A 715 -59.28 28.20 7.48
CA PHE A 715 -60.34 27.89 6.52
C PHE A 715 -61.00 26.55 6.86
N SER A 716 -62.17 26.33 6.28
CA SER A 716 -62.90 25.06 6.42
C SER A 716 -63.83 24.88 5.22
N ARG A 717 -64.42 23.70 5.01
CA ARG A 717 -65.41 23.48 3.93
C ARG A 717 -66.50 24.58 3.83
N PRO A 718 -67.11 25.09 4.92
CA PRO A 718 -68.08 26.19 4.84
C PRO A 718 -67.46 27.59 4.64
N ARG A 719 -66.13 27.74 4.76
CA ARG A 719 -65.39 28.98 4.54
C ARG A 719 -64.11 28.68 3.74
N PRO A 720 -64.24 28.46 2.42
CA PRO A 720 -63.12 28.04 1.59
C PRO A 720 -62.10 29.18 1.44
N THR A 721 -60.83 28.80 1.33
CA THR A 721 -59.73 29.71 0.99
C THR A 721 -59.48 29.68 -0.52
N ARG A 722 -58.91 30.77 -1.07
CA ARG A 722 -58.45 30.81 -2.46
C ARG A 722 -57.08 30.14 -2.66
N ARG A 723 -56.33 29.89 -1.58
CA ARG A 723 -55.02 29.24 -1.63
C ARG A 723 -55.15 27.75 -1.40
N THR A 724 -54.47 26.94 -2.20
CA THR A 724 -54.39 25.50 -2.00
C THR A 724 -53.36 25.18 -0.92
N PHE A 725 -53.70 24.29 0.01
CA PHE A 725 -52.81 23.77 1.04
C PHE A 725 -52.72 22.26 0.91
N LEU A 726 -51.52 21.72 0.98
CA LEU A 726 -51.23 20.30 0.84
C LEU A 726 -50.41 19.82 2.04
N LEU A 727 -50.75 18.65 2.57
CA LEU A 727 -49.81 17.84 3.34
C LEU A 727 -49.16 16.87 2.37
N VAL A 728 -47.83 16.79 2.39
CA VAL A 728 -47.11 15.91 1.47
C VAL A 728 -46.16 14.99 2.21
N HIS A 729 -46.06 13.76 1.74
CA HIS A 729 -45.03 12.81 2.10
C HIS A 729 -43.97 12.78 0.99
N PRO A 730 -42.78 13.36 1.21
CA PRO A 730 -41.67 13.28 0.25
C PRO A 730 -41.36 11.81 -0.10
N TRP A 731 -41.26 11.51 -1.39
CA TRP A 731 -41.04 10.14 -1.85
C TRP A 731 -39.57 9.75 -1.81
N ASP A 732 -39.23 8.69 -1.08
CA ASP A 732 -37.89 8.08 -1.05
C ASP A 732 -37.91 6.74 -1.78
N ARG A 733 -37.09 6.61 -2.82
CA ARG A 733 -36.96 5.36 -3.59
C ARG A 733 -36.42 4.22 -2.71
N ARG A 734 -35.66 4.52 -1.65
CA ARG A 734 -35.14 3.51 -0.71
C ARG A 734 -36.25 2.71 -0.02
N LEU A 735 -37.48 3.21 0.04
CA LEU A 735 -38.61 2.45 0.57
C LEU A 735 -39.00 1.25 -0.30
N LEU A 736 -38.55 1.19 -1.55
CA LEU A 736 -38.71 0.06 -2.48
C LEU A 736 -37.63 -1.02 -2.31
N GLU A 737 -36.48 -0.65 -1.74
CA GLU A 737 -35.37 -1.55 -1.43
C GLU A 737 -35.75 -2.30 -0.13
N LEU A 738 -35.73 -3.62 -0.18
CA LEU A 738 -35.86 -4.43 1.03
C LEU A 738 -34.61 -4.18 1.88
N PRO A 739 -34.69 -4.13 3.22
CA PRO A 739 -33.48 -4.21 4.02
C PRO A 739 -32.84 -5.58 3.77
N ASP A 740 -31.77 -5.60 2.97
CA ASP A 740 -30.92 -6.77 2.84
C ASP A 740 -30.29 -7.02 4.20
N ILE A 741 -30.64 -8.16 4.82
CA ILE A 741 -30.04 -8.65 6.08
C ILE A 741 -28.63 -9.22 5.80
N ALA A 742 -27.85 -8.58 4.93
CA ALA A 742 -26.56 -9.11 4.48
C ALA A 742 -25.52 -8.04 4.08
N ASP A 743 -25.61 -6.80 4.58
CA ASP A 743 -24.60 -5.76 4.30
C ASP A 743 -23.74 -5.37 5.53
N ASP A 744 -23.44 -6.36 6.37
CA ASP A 744 -22.34 -6.28 7.35
C ASP A 744 -21.02 -6.89 6.81
N ALA A 745 -20.93 -7.24 5.53
CA ALA A 745 -19.69 -7.70 4.92
C ALA A 745 -19.55 -7.32 3.44
N GLU A 746 -18.44 -6.67 3.12
CA GLU A 746 -17.84 -6.54 1.79
C GLU A 746 -18.36 -5.46 0.83
N CYS A 747 -18.04 -4.21 1.14
CA CYS A 747 -17.84 -3.19 0.08
C CYS A 747 -16.41 -3.32 -0.48
N LEU A 748 -16.19 -4.31 -1.36
CA LEU A 748 -14.93 -4.48 -2.10
C LEU A 748 -15.09 -4.02 -3.55
N GLY A 749 -14.44 -2.90 -3.86
CA GLY A 749 -13.57 -2.74 -5.02
C GLY A 749 -14.19 -2.74 -6.43
N ASP A 750 -14.04 -1.58 -7.08
CA ASP A 750 -14.04 -1.40 -8.53
C ASP A 750 -13.47 -2.60 -9.31
N ARG A 751 -14.23 -3.07 -10.30
CA ARG A 751 -13.66 -3.74 -11.48
C ARG A 751 -14.45 -3.36 -12.74
N PRO A 752 -13.77 -3.07 -13.88
CA PRO A 752 -14.42 -2.51 -15.05
C PRO A 752 -15.17 -3.58 -15.85
N GLN A 753 -16.22 -3.15 -16.55
CA GLN A 753 -16.98 -3.99 -17.48
C GLN A 753 -16.09 -4.58 -18.57
N PRO A 754 -16.29 -5.85 -18.95
CA PRO A 754 -15.87 -6.36 -20.24
C PRO A 754 -17.01 -6.32 -21.25
N GLU A 755 -16.63 -5.89 -22.46
CA GLU A 755 -17.42 -5.92 -23.68
C GLU A 755 -17.87 -7.33 -24.10
N SER A 756 -18.93 -7.31 -24.91
CA SER A 756 -19.55 -8.37 -25.71
C SER A 756 -18.63 -9.49 -26.21
N LEU A 757 -19.07 -10.74 -26.00
CA LEU A 757 -18.85 -11.85 -26.94
C LEU A 757 -20.08 -12.76 -27.01
N LEU A 758 -20.47 -13.05 -28.24
CA LEU A 758 -21.45 -14.05 -28.67
C LEU A 758 -20.94 -15.46 -28.35
N ASP A 759 -21.80 -16.38 -27.87
CA ASP A 759 -22.06 -17.67 -28.55
C ASP A 759 -23.23 -18.45 -27.92
N ASP A 760 -23.75 -19.36 -28.75
CA ASP A 760 -25.05 -20.04 -28.79
C ASP A 760 -25.43 -21.07 -27.71
N SER A 761 -26.73 -21.41 -27.73
CA SER A 761 -27.44 -22.64 -27.29
C SER A 761 -27.59 -22.82 -25.77
N ASP A 762 -28.76 -23.11 -25.20
CA ASP A 762 -29.76 -24.11 -25.59
C ASP A 762 -31.12 -23.82 -24.91
N SER A 763 -32.16 -24.41 -25.49
CA SER A 763 -33.57 -24.43 -25.06
C SER A 763 -33.82 -24.62 -23.56
N ILE A 764 -34.68 -23.77 -22.96
CA ILE A 764 -35.48 -24.12 -21.78
C ILE A 764 -36.94 -23.74 -22.02
N SER A 765 -37.77 -24.72 -21.70
CA SER A 765 -39.22 -24.81 -21.80
C SER A 765 -39.97 -23.73 -21.00
N ASP A 766 -40.94 -23.09 -21.65
CA ASP A 766 -42.07 -22.44 -20.98
C ASP A 766 -42.76 -23.45 -20.05
N SER A 767 -42.58 -23.28 -18.75
CA SER A 767 -43.38 -23.94 -17.73
C SER A 767 -44.31 -22.89 -17.09
N PRO A 768 -45.62 -23.16 -16.88
CA PRO A 768 -46.57 -22.14 -16.43
C PRO A 768 -46.33 -21.62 -14.99
N GLY A 769 -45.36 -22.20 -14.27
CA GLY A 769 -45.13 -21.91 -12.85
C GLY A 769 -44.12 -20.80 -12.56
N GLU A 770 -43.25 -20.42 -13.52
CA GLU A 770 -42.27 -19.34 -13.30
C GLU A 770 -42.91 -17.94 -13.37
N ALA A 771 -43.95 -17.77 -14.19
CA ALA A 771 -44.74 -16.54 -14.24
C ALA A 771 -45.59 -16.32 -12.98
N GLU A 772 -46.22 -17.38 -12.44
CA GLU A 772 -47.02 -17.26 -11.20
C GLU A 772 -46.17 -16.97 -9.96
N LEU A 773 -44.92 -17.47 -9.90
CA LEU A 773 -43.99 -17.19 -8.80
C LEU A 773 -43.43 -15.76 -8.86
N ALA A 774 -43.08 -15.28 -10.07
CA ALA A 774 -42.59 -13.91 -10.28
C ALA A 774 -43.69 -12.87 -9.97
N ASP A 775 -44.94 -13.16 -10.36
CA ASP A 775 -46.09 -12.32 -10.03
C ASP A 775 -46.34 -12.28 -8.52
N SER A 776 -46.26 -13.42 -7.82
CA SER A 776 -46.43 -13.50 -6.36
C SER A 776 -45.40 -12.66 -5.60
N GLU A 777 -44.15 -12.60 -6.05
CA GLU A 777 -43.11 -11.78 -5.43
C GLU A 777 -43.32 -10.28 -5.68
N SER A 778 -43.67 -9.89 -6.90
CA SER A 778 -43.99 -8.50 -7.27
C SER A 778 -45.18 -7.97 -6.45
N TYR A 779 -46.27 -8.75 -6.34
CA TYR A 779 -47.43 -8.39 -5.51
C TYR A 779 -47.09 -8.30 -4.03
N SER A 780 -46.19 -9.16 -3.54
CA SER A 780 -45.71 -9.11 -2.16
C SER A 780 -44.97 -7.79 -1.88
N ARG A 781 -44.11 -7.33 -2.81
CA ARG A 781 -43.40 -6.04 -2.70
C ARG A 781 -44.35 -4.85 -2.70
N ALA A 782 -45.35 -4.87 -3.59
CA ALA A 782 -46.37 -3.83 -3.66
C ALA A 782 -47.21 -3.72 -2.37
N LEU A 783 -47.65 -4.85 -1.81
CA LEU A 783 -48.40 -4.87 -0.55
C LEU A 783 -47.56 -4.44 0.65
N ARG A 784 -46.29 -4.85 0.71
CA ARG A 784 -45.33 -4.38 1.75
C ARG A 784 -45.17 -2.86 1.71
N LEU A 785 -45.09 -2.26 0.52
CA LEU A 785 -45.03 -0.81 0.37
C LEU A 785 -46.29 -0.12 0.93
N ILE A 786 -47.48 -0.64 0.63
CA ILE A 786 -48.75 -0.09 1.16
C ILE A 786 -48.80 -0.13 2.69
N VAL A 787 -48.34 -1.23 3.30
CA VAL A 787 -48.25 -1.34 4.77
C VAL A 787 -47.31 -0.29 5.34
N ARG A 788 -46.12 -0.10 4.74
CA ARG A 788 -45.14 0.90 5.16
C ARG A 788 -45.69 2.33 5.04
N LEU A 789 -46.38 2.65 3.95
CA LEU A 789 -47.03 3.95 3.75
C LEU A 789 -48.20 4.20 4.71
N GLY A 790 -48.75 3.14 5.32
CA GLY A 790 -49.78 3.24 6.36
C GLY A 790 -49.24 3.59 7.75
N GLN A 791 -47.94 3.45 7.98
CA GLN A 791 -47.31 3.84 9.25
C GLN A 791 -47.27 5.37 9.38
N PRO A 792 -47.14 5.91 10.61
CA PRO A 792 -46.89 7.33 10.80
C PRO A 792 -45.64 7.78 10.02
N PHE A 793 -45.70 8.95 9.38
CA PHE A 793 -44.61 9.49 8.58
C PHE A 793 -44.44 11.00 8.79
N GLY A 794 -43.22 11.50 8.55
CA GLY A 794 -42.92 12.93 8.52
C GLY A 794 -43.52 13.59 7.27
N ALA A 795 -44.33 14.62 7.47
CA ALA A 795 -45.06 15.34 6.43
C ALA A 795 -44.60 16.80 6.32
N PHE A 796 -44.69 17.36 5.11
CA PHE A 796 -44.51 18.80 4.90
C PHE A 796 -45.86 19.46 4.65
N LEU A 797 -46.14 20.54 5.37
CA LEU A 797 -47.27 21.42 5.07
C LEU A 797 -46.83 22.45 4.02
N LEU A 798 -47.47 22.42 2.85
CA LEU A 798 -47.16 23.28 1.73
C LEU A 798 -48.32 24.22 1.41
N ALA A 799 -48.02 25.49 1.14
CA ALA A 799 -48.98 26.48 0.67
C ALA A 799 -48.66 26.93 -0.77
N GLN A 800 -49.67 26.87 -1.64
CA GLN A 800 -49.53 27.31 -3.02
C GLN A 800 -49.41 28.84 -3.12
N GLN A 801 -48.41 29.29 -3.86
CA GLN A 801 -48.14 30.69 -4.18
C GLN A 801 -48.92 31.14 -5.43
N ARG A 802 -48.93 32.45 -5.70
CA ARG A 802 -49.67 33.00 -6.86
C ARG A 802 -49.15 32.50 -8.22
N GLY A 803 -47.87 32.12 -8.31
CA GLY A 803 -47.25 31.59 -9.52
C GLY A 803 -47.50 30.10 -9.77
N GLY A 804 -48.21 29.42 -8.86
CA GLY A 804 -48.50 27.99 -8.93
C GLY A 804 -47.50 27.10 -8.17
N GLU A 805 -46.32 27.62 -7.83
CA GLU A 805 -45.34 26.93 -7.00
C GLU A 805 -45.76 26.85 -5.53
N TYR A 806 -45.13 25.96 -4.78
CA TYR A 806 -45.42 25.74 -3.36
C TYR A 806 -44.31 26.30 -2.47
N LYS A 807 -44.66 26.60 -1.21
CA LYS A 807 -43.71 26.97 -0.15
C LYS A 807 -43.98 26.10 1.09
N ARG A 808 -42.94 25.54 1.71
CA ARG A 808 -43.04 24.88 3.02
C ARG A 808 -43.35 25.93 4.08
N ILE A 809 -44.30 25.59 4.95
CA ILE A 809 -44.77 26.40 6.07
C ILE A 809 -44.86 25.52 7.32
N ALA A 810 -44.91 26.14 8.50
CA ALA A 810 -44.96 25.43 9.77
C ALA A 810 -43.85 24.38 9.97
N SER A 811 -42.59 24.79 9.78
CA SER A 811 -41.42 23.92 9.95
C SER A 811 -40.81 23.94 11.35
N ASP A 812 -41.39 24.65 12.31
CA ASP A 812 -40.86 24.81 13.67
C ASP A 812 -40.77 23.48 14.46
N HIS A 813 -41.65 22.53 14.12
CA HIS A 813 -41.76 21.21 14.75
C HIS A 813 -42.01 20.14 13.68
N ASP A 814 -41.72 18.89 14.00
CA ASP A 814 -42.08 17.75 13.16
C ASP A 814 -43.60 17.64 13.00
N ILE A 815 -44.05 17.46 11.76
CA ILE A 815 -45.45 17.16 11.45
C ILE A 815 -45.53 15.66 11.16
N ILE A 816 -46.16 14.92 12.07
CA ILE A 816 -46.34 13.48 11.92
C ILE A 816 -47.77 13.22 11.45
N ALA A 817 -47.91 12.61 10.27
CA ALA A 817 -49.18 12.23 9.67
C ALA A 817 -49.33 10.71 9.65
N GLN A 818 -50.58 10.25 9.67
CA GLN A 818 -50.91 8.82 9.54
C GLN A 818 -52.16 8.67 8.65
N VAL A 819 -52.18 7.58 7.87
CA VAL A 819 -53.27 7.27 6.94
C VAL A 819 -54.43 6.63 7.70
N LYS A 820 -55.66 7.13 7.49
CA LYS A 820 -56.89 6.71 8.18
C LYS A 820 -57.24 5.23 7.98
N ASP A 821 -57.04 4.72 6.76
CA ASP A 821 -57.38 3.35 6.40
C ASP A 821 -56.42 2.82 5.33
N VAL A 822 -55.55 1.89 5.72
CA VAL A 822 -54.55 1.27 4.85
C VAL A 822 -55.21 0.45 3.73
N SER A 823 -56.41 -0.10 3.95
CA SER A 823 -57.11 -0.92 2.96
C SER A 823 -57.69 -0.12 1.79
N SER A 824 -57.92 1.19 1.98
CA SER A 824 -58.37 2.15 0.95
C SER A 824 -57.31 3.20 0.59
N ALA A 825 -56.13 3.14 1.23
CA ALA A 825 -55.04 4.12 1.11
C ALA A 825 -54.63 4.42 -0.34
N HIS A 826 -54.42 3.37 -1.13
CA HIS A 826 -54.04 3.43 -2.54
C HIS A 826 -55.05 4.16 -3.46
N THR A 827 -56.33 4.24 -3.09
CA THR A 827 -57.35 5.04 -3.81
C THR A 827 -57.40 6.50 -3.38
N MET A 828 -56.84 6.84 -2.21
CA MET A 828 -56.85 8.20 -1.65
C MET A 828 -55.52 8.94 -1.82
N MET A 829 -54.43 8.21 -2.07
CA MET A 829 -53.09 8.75 -2.25
C MET A 829 -52.87 9.25 -3.68
N ASP A 830 -52.77 10.56 -3.86
CA ASP A 830 -52.40 11.18 -5.13
C ASP A 830 -50.88 11.34 -5.21
N ILE A 831 -50.27 11.00 -6.34
CA ILE A 831 -48.82 11.10 -6.56
C ILE A 831 -48.55 12.28 -7.48
N ARG A 832 -47.72 13.23 -7.03
CA ARG A 832 -47.37 14.41 -7.84
C ARG A 832 -45.89 14.75 -7.71
N THR A 833 -45.36 15.41 -8.72
CA THR A 833 -44.11 16.15 -8.60
C THR A 833 -44.44 17.62 -8.40
N LEU A 834 -44.11 18.16 -7.23
CA LEU A 834 -44.37 19.55 -6.90
C LEU A 834 -43.12 20.39 -7.11
N GLU A 835 -43.30 21.62 -7.57
CA GLU A 835 -42.24 22.63 -7.64
C GLU A 835 -42.32 23.52 -6.40
N ILE A 836 -41.26 23.54 -5.61
CA ILE A 836 -41.18 24.21 -4.30
C ILE A 836 -40.12 25.31 -4.36
N LEU A 837 -40.50 26.50 -3.91
CA LEU A 837 -39.67 27.71 -3.83
C LEU A 837 -38.94 27.83 -2.51
#